data_AF-A0A942S4Y1-F1
#
_entry.id   AF-A0A942S4Y1-F1
#
_cell.length_a   1.000
_cell.length_b   1.000
_cell.length_c   1.000
_cell.angle_alpha   90.00
_cell.angle_beta   90.00
_cell.angle_gamma   90.00
#
_symmetry.space_group_name_H-M   'P 1'
#
loop_
_entity.id
_entity.type
_entity.pdbx_description
1 polymer ?
#
loop_
_entity_poly.entity_id
_entity_poly.type
_entity_poly.pdbx_seq_one_letter_code
_entity_poly.pdbx_strand_id
1 'polypeptide(L)'
;MSKRQITLLLFILCVGLCAPVGAFAQTLHYGFEPDEDASLWQMTGTMQDSTSFRGTHIGHVGKHQEYAFNVGFPFHDSVSLHNQLLEVSGTFRTSASHPGALLVVSVLRDDSLLCWQGTRLGDFANTPGQWFHVSASLKLPADMLVNSKLSVYLWNRQAETWDADQISIGLSPLATPSYVPPVSFSEVRGNHVVLLQRDNVQLHYYPEGKLLLLADRNGEAMSKPLTIQTMTADSTLFEGANWTIERRQVRKTLSRLILRNDNQLFITRMTIEADHQGGELHLSFVCKPRQHTPIHRHSLMLGYLDNLSEMYTPEGFALRNRFADEYYLGQGGIRIGESDRSLLVYHPDNISSVQAKLSEKLIAFNLDYATDHPLLHYPPSKDSSDYFVDVSAKRYRTRQRIRGEFVLYAGVQTPDIACFTRLPNGFEAGIVWTEHADWADLRTQRAVNFGSEQITQAGASTGGFVKYGIPVTKSVFYNNPDQVSNQAISVGLFDGPHATIMTDTAFFGFLKQLQSKGHEICLHTPEQYTTTHKNLNEALVFMQANFGSPVWIDHGYNNKPQNNREDMVCDGLDYKSAHYAAKDWLKTGIKYLWNPYVEEFHPYADWAFEGNLMIPYPGFGQAFPLPLISKIPGHEKLFSWHTTGTLEVPEERLWDFYFSPSRLGSLINHRSIWINHVYPAWVNPEKGFWTYDQEGRIVAEPGFNSALRRIAALRYSGKLLPLTIGELMNYTLAIQHITFRIQDAQTIVLHNPSSEAISGVSMATLHKDVWVNGQRPMSRKSGDEWIFWFDMAPQSSVSIRYAGPIEETGN
;
A
#
# COMPACT_ATOMS: atom_id res chain seq x y z
N MET A 1 36.40 -7.69 -49.08
CA MET A 1 36.98 -6.84 -48.02
C MET A 1 38.44 -7.20 -47.82
N SER A 2 39.33 -6.22 -47.69
CA SER A 2 40.76 -6.46 -47.43
C SER A 2 40.97 -6.98 -46.00
N LYS A 3 42.08 -7.68 -45.72
CA LYS A 3 42.42 -8.15 -44.36
C LYS A 3 42.39 -7.00 -43.33
N ARG A 4 42.76 -5.78 -43.72
CA ARG A 4 42.64 -4.57 -42.87
C ARG A 4 41.19 -4.13 -42.62
N GLN A 5 40.28 -4.34 -43.56
CA GLN A 5 38.85 -4.04 -43.36
C GLN A 5 38.17 -5.07 -42.46
N ILE A 6 38.61 -6.34 -42.49
CA ILE A 6 38.12 -7.37 -41.56
C ILE A 6 38.63 -7.12 -40.13
N THR A 7 39.89 -6.69 -39.97
CA THR A 7 40.42 -6.30 -38.65
C THR A 7 39.73 -5.06 -38.09
N LEU A 8 39.40 -4.06 -38.93
CA LEU A 8 38.68 -2.86 -38.47
C LEU A 8 37.21 -3.16 -38.15
N LEU A 9 36.54 -4.04 -38.90
CA LEU A 9 35.18 -4.48 -38.57
C LEU A 9 35.14 -5.34 -37.30
N LEU A 10 36.13 -6.21 -37.07
CA LEU A 10 36.26 -6.97 -35.82
C LEU A 10 36.63 -6.07 -34.64
N PHE A 11 37.42 -5.03 -34.84
CA PHE A 11 37.73 -4.06 -33.77
C PHE A 11 36.50 -3.20 -33.42
N ILE A 12 35.70 -2.81 -34.41
CA ILE A 12 34.44 -2.09 -34.19
C ILE A 12 33.36 -3.01 -33.60
N LEU A 13 33.34 -4.31 -33.94
CA LEU A 13 32.47 -5.29 -33.26
C LEU A 13 32.93 -5.58 -31.82
N CYS A 14 34.23 -5.62 -31.55
CA CYS A 14 34.75 -5.86 -30.19
C CYS A 14 34.63 -4.63 -29.27
N VAL A 15 34.70 -3.41 -29.81
CA VAL A 15 34.45 -2.18 -29.03
C VAL A 15 32.95 -1.89 -28.89
N GLY A 16 32.10 -2.37 -29.82
CA GLY A 16 30.64 -2.32 -29.73
C GLY A 16 29.99 -3.43 -28.88
N LEU A 17 30.76 -4.40 -28.38
CA LEU A 17 30.31 -5.49 -27.52
C LEU A 17 30.76 -5.36 -26.06
N CYS A 18 31.33 -4.22 -25.67
CA CYS A 18 31.31 -3.79 -24.27
C CYS A 18 29.92 -3.23 -23.95
N ALA A 19 28.90 -4.09 -23.97
CA ALA A 19 27.76 -3.87 -23.10
C ALA A 19 28.31 -3.76 -21.67
N PRO A 20 27.84 -2.83 -20.81
CA PRO A 20 28.21 -2.84 -19.42
C PRO A 20 27.62 -4.10 -18.80
N VAL A 21 28.42 -5.17 -18.79
CA VAL A 21 28.22 -6.31 -17.91
C VAL A 21 28.30 -5.73 -16.50
N GLY A 22 27.16 -5.78 -15.81
CA GLY A 22 26.93 -5.06 -14.57
C GLY A 22 27.98 -5.34 -13.51
N ALA A 23 28.47 -4.26 -12.91
CA ALA A 23 29.04 -4.25 -11.57
C ALA A 23 28.27 -3.19 -10.78
N PHE A 24 27.15 -3.61 -10.20
CA PHE A 24 26.24 -2.76 -9.43
C PHE A 24 26.69 -2.53 -7.98
N ALA A 25 27.83 -3.09 -7.59
CA ALA A 25 28.46 -2.82 -6.30
C ALA A 25 29.58 -1.80 -6.48
N GLN A 26 29.37 -0.57 -6.00
CA GLN A 26 30.45 0.40 -5.85
C GLN A 26 30.83 0.45 -4.38
N THR A 27 32.06 0.08 -4.07
CA THR A 27 32.65 0.26 -2.75
C THR A 27 33.71 1.35 -2.84
N LEU A 28 33.43 2.50 -2.21
CA LEU A 28 34.45 3.51 -1.96
C LEU A 28 35.17 3.14 -0.67
N HIS A 29 36.49 3.13 -0.71
CA HIS A 29 37.32 2.82 0.46
C HIS A 29 38.39 3.90 0.63
N TYR A 30 38.66 4.27 1.88
CA TYR A 30 39.74 5.18 2.22
C TYR A 30 40.35 4.81 3.57
N GLY A 31 41.60 4.35 3.53
CA GLY A 31 42.49 4.11 4.65
C GLY A 31 43.40 5.30 4.99
N PHE A 32 43.29 6.42 4.26
CA PHE A 32 44.06 7.65 4.48
C PHE A 32 45.55 7.55 4.15
N GLU A 33 45.97 6.50 3.43
CA GLU A 33 47.35 6.36 2.97
C GLU A 33 47.65 7.32 1.80
N PRO A 34 48.90 7.80 1.67
CA PRO A 34 49.26 8.85 0.71
C PRO A 34 49.17 8.41 -0.76
N ASP A 35 49.10 7.11 -1.04
CA ASP A 35 48.95 6.53 -2.38
C ASP A 35 47.48 6.22 -2.74
N GLU A 36 46.54 6.42 -1.82
CA GLU A 36 45.10 6.25 -2.08
C GLU A 36 44.46 7.49 -2.73
N ASP A 37 43.43 7.27 -3.54
CA ASP A 37 42.68 8.34 -4.19
C ASP A 37 41.73 9.05 -3.21
N ALA A 38 42.15 10.23 -2.74
CA ALA A 38 41.38 11.08 -1.86
C ALA A 38 40.43 12.06 -2.60
N SER A 39 40.32 12.01 -3.94
CA SER A 39 39.65 13.06 -4.72
C SER A 39 38.16 13.27 -4.39
N LEU A 40 37.48 12.23 -3.90
CA LEU A 40 36.08 12.28 -3.47
C LEU A 40 35.90 12.67 -2.00
N TRP A 41 36.99 12.69 -1.23
CA TRP A 41 36.98 12.96 0.20
C TRP A 41 37.35 14.42 0.48
N GLN A 42 36.53 15.08 1.28
CA GLN A 42 36.67 16.47 1.67
C GLN A 42 36.89 16.56 3.18
N MET A 43 37.63 17.59 3.60
CA MET A 43 37.86 17.88 5.01
C MET A 43 38.56 16.74 5.76
N THR A 44 39.50 16.06 5.09
CA THR A 44 40.34 15.00 5.67
C THR A 44 41.63 15.63 6.21
N GLY A 45 41.72 15.82 7.52
CA GLY A 45 43.05 15.95 8.14
C GLY A 45 43.70 14.57 8.08
N THR A 46 44.87 14.43 7.46
CA THR A 46 45.63 13.18 7.49
C THR A 46 46.88 13.37 8.33
N MET A 47 47.23 12.37 9.14
CA MET A 47 48.46 12.38 9.92
C MET A 47 49.07 10.99 9.98
N GLN A 48 50.41 10.95 10.03
CA GLN A 48 51.13 9.72 10.28
C GLN A 48 50.96 9.33 11.76
N ASP A 49 50.59 8.07 12.02
CA ASP A 49 50.41 7.54 13.37
C ASP A 49 50.87 6.08 13.41
N SER A 50 51.86 5.79 14.26
CA SER A 50 52.38 4.42 14.46
C SER A 50 51.38 3.46 15.12
N THR A 51 50.27 4.00 15.61
CA THR A 51 49.16 3.27 16.24
C THR A 51 47.92 3.25 15.35
N SER A 52 48.04 3.55 14.05
CA SER A 52 46.96 3.40 13.07
C SER A 52 46.36 1.99 13.13
N PHE A 53 45.09 1.87 12.75
CA PHE A 53 44.43 0.56 12.74
C PHE A 53 45.01 -0.32 11.64
N ARG A 54 45.30 0.28 10.47
CA ARG A 54 46.03 -0.33 9.37
C ARG A 54 46.99 0.69 8.75
N GLY A 55 48.08 0.22 8.14
CA GLY A 55 49.00 1.09 7.41
C GLY A 55 49.84 1.97 8.34
N THR A 56 50.00 3.24 7.99
CA THR A 56 50.83 4.23 8.72
C THR A 56 50.16 5.59 8.87
N HIS A 57 49.01 5.83 8.24
CA HIS A 57 48.27 7.09 8.30
C HIS A 57 46.87 6.90 8.87
N ILE A 58 46.32 7.97 9.40
CA ILE A 58 44.95 8.05 9.88
C ILE A 58 44.30 9.34 9.42
N GLY A 59 42.98 9.33 9.33
CA GLY A 59 42.17 10.54 9.31
C GLY A 59 42.10 11.11 10.73
N HIS A 60 42.40 12.39 10.92
CA HIS A 60 42.39 13.08 12.20
C HIS A 60 41.48 14.32 12.19
N VAL A 61 40.67 14.45 13.23
CA VAL A 61 39.73 15.54 13.46
C VAL A 61 40.07 16.22 14.77
N GLY A 62 40.40 17.50 14.69
CA GLY A 62 40.67 18.35 15.84
C GLY A 62 39.40 18.86 16.52
N LYS A 63 39.55 19.39 17.74
CA LYS A 63 38.44 19.92 18.56
C LYS A 63 37.63 21.04 17.91
N HIS A 64 38.17 21.74 16.92
CA HIS A 64 37.48 22.87 16.27
C HIS A 64 36.76 22.50 14.96
N GLN A 65 36.77 21.21 14.58
CA GLN A 65 36.15 20.73 13.36
C GLN A 65 34.82 20.04 13.68
N GLU A 66 33.73 20.71 13.33
CA GLU A 66 32.37 20.16 13.50
C GLU A 66 32.05 19.07 12.47
N TYR A 67 32.60 19.17 11.25
CA TYR A 67 32.38 18.21 10.16
C TYR A 67 33.72 17.69 9.65
N ALA A 68 33.81 16.39 9.38
CA ALA A 68 35.01 15.75 8.84
C ALA A 68 34.68 14.51 8.01
N PHE A 69 35.69 14.00 7.29
CA PHE A 69 35.60 12.77 6.47
C PHE A 69 34.40 12.79 5.52
N ASN A 70 34.13 13.95 4.92
CA ASN A 70 32.94 14.13 4.09
C ASN A 70 33.20 13.55 2.70
N VAL A 71 32.32 12.69 2.24
CA VAL A 71 32.28 12.23 0.86
C VAL A 71 30.88 12.44 0.32
N GLY A 72 30.79 13.00 -0.88
CA GLY A 72 29.51 13.26 -1.52
C GLY A 72 29.58 13.10 -3.02
N PHE A 73 28.60 12.39 -3.58
CA PHE A 73 28.52 12.14 -5.01
C PHE A 73 27.06 12.00 -5.46
N PRO A 74 26.72 12.45 -6.69
CA PRO A 74 25.40 12.24 -7.27
C PRO A 74 25.16 10.75 -7.53
N PHE A 75 23.92 10.29 -7.40
CA PHE A 75 23.56 8.95 -7.86
C PHE A 75 23.58 8.91 -9.39
N HIS A 76 24.25 7.92 -9.96
CA HIS A 76 24.21 7.67 -11.40
C HIS A 76 22.82 7.19 -11.82
N ASP A 77 22.37 7.52 -13.02
CA ASP A 77 21.04 7.13 -13.54
C ASP A 77 20.77 5.64 -13.37
N SER A 78 21.75 4.78 -13.69
CA SER A 78 21.62 3.32 -13.56
C SER A 78 21.44 2.80 -12.13
N VAL A 79 21.81 3.58 -11.11
CA VAL A 79 21.65 3.25 -9.68
C VAL A 79 20.36 3.87 -9.16
N SER A 80 20.07 5.11 -9.56
CA SER A 80 18.94 5.89 -9.07
C SER A 80 17.55 5.32 -9.40
N LEU A 81 17.48 4.34 -10.29
CA LEU A 81 16.24 3.70 -10.74
C LEU A 81 15.86 2.44 -9.95
N HIS A 82 16.72 2.01 -9.03
CA HIS A 82 16.50 0.81 -8.23
C HIS A 82 16.70 1.13 -6.75
N ASN A 83 15.98 0.40 -5.90
CA ASN A 83 16.22 0.47 -4.46
C ASN A 83 17.67 0.06 -4.17
N GLN A 84 18.32 0.73 -3.23
CA GLN A 84 19.71 0.45 -2.87
C GLN A 84 19.82 0.08 -1.39
N LEU A 85 20.73 -0.83 -1.09
CA LEU A 85 21.28 -1.03 0.24
C LEU A 85 22.59 -0.26 0.31
N LEU A 86 22.61 0.77 1.15
CA LEU A 86 23.81 1.50 1.50
C LEU A 86 24.42 0.86 2.76
N GLU A 87 25.69 0.54 2.69
CA GLU A 87 26.49 0.08 3.83
C GLU A 87 27.61 1.10 4.06
N VAL A 88 27.69 1.63 5.28
CA VAL A 88 28.78 2.54 5.68
C VAL A 88 29.47 1.92 6.88
N SER A 89 30.78 1.76 6.79
CA SER A 89 31.59 1.27 7.90
C SER A 89 32.91 2.00 8.02
N GLY A 90 33.53 1.90 9.18
CA GLY A 90 34.82 2.51 9.45
C GLY A 90 35.34 2.11 10.82
N THR A 91 36.63 2.30 11.03
CA THR A 91 37.27 2.13 12.33
C THR A 91 37.57 3.50 12.89
N PHE A 92 37.11 3.76 14.12
CA PHE A 92 37.23 5.05 14.78
C PHE A 92 37.94 4.92 16.12
N ARG A 93 38.58 6.00 16.55
CA ARG A 93 39.17 6.13 17.88
C ARG A 93 38.94 7.55 18.39
N THR A 94 38.72 7.68 19.69
CA THR A 94 38.58 9.00 20.35
C THR A 94 39.19 8.96 21.74
N SER A 95 39.69 10.11 22.21
CA SER A 95 40.16 10.27 23.59
C SER A 95 39.05 10.70 24.56
N ALA A 96 37.85 10.99 24.07
CA ALA A 96 36.71 11.36 24.90
C ALA A 96 36.17 10.17 25.69
N SER A 97 35.73 10.42 26.93
CA SER A 97 35.11 9.40 27.79
C SER A 97 33.62 9.19 27.53
N HIS A 98 32.94 10.19 26.96
CA HIS A 98 31.52 10.14 26.61
C HIS A 98 31.29 10.74 25.21
N PRO A 99 31.86 10.10 24.17
CA PRO A 99 31.87 10.66 22.82
C PRO A 99 30.48 10.93 22.24
N GLY A 100 30.30 12.12 21.66
CA GLY A 100 29.01 12.59 21.14
C GLY A 100 28.89 12.67 19.62
N ALA A 101 29.90 12.22 18.86
CA ALA A 101 29.90 12.33 17.41
C ALA A 101 28.97 11.32 16.72
N LEU A 102 28.44 11.73 15.56
CA LEU A 102 27.62 10.89 14.69
C LEU A 102 28.34 10.60 13.39
N LEU A 103 28.31 9.36 12.93
CA LEU A 103 28.52 9.04 11.53
C LEU A 103 27.21 9.24 10.79
N VAL A 104 27.18 10.18 9.87
CA VAL A 104 25.98 10.65 9.21
C VAL A 104 25.93 10.18 7.77
N VAL A 105 24.76 9.72 7.36
CA VAL A 105 24.34 9.57 5.97
C VAL A 105 23.23 10.57 5.68
N SER A 106 23.30 11.26 4.55
CA SER A 106 22.23 12.14 4.07
C SER A 106 22.02 12.00 2.56
N VAL A 107 20.78 12.17 2.12
CA VAL A 107 20.42 12.29 0.70
C VAL A 107 19.80 13.66 0.46
N LEU A 108 20.33 14.35 -0.54
CA LEU A 108 19.97 15.73 -0.87
C LEU A 108 19.48 15.81 -2.31
N ARG A 109 18.43 16.59 -2.58
CA ARG A 109 17.99 16.98 -3.93
C ARG A 109 17.88 18.48 -4.00
N ASP A 110 18.59 19.09 -4.95
CA ASP A 110 18.67 20.55 -5.08
C ASP A 110 19.00 21.24 -3.74
N ASP A 111 19.97 20.66 -3.01
CA ASP A 111 20.39 21.05 -1.65
C ASP A 111 19.33 20.96 -0.54
N SER A 112 18.13 20.49 -0.86
CA SER A 112 17.10 20.15 0.13
C SER A 112 17.33 18.75 0.69
N LEU A 113 17.30 18.63 2.02
CA LEU A 113 17.44 17.35 2.71
C LEU A 113 16.21 16.47 2.47
N LEU A 114 16.42 15.30 1.86
CA LEU A 114 15.38 14.29 1.65
C LEU A 114 15.34 13.28 2.80
N CYS A 115 16.51 12.78 3.20
CA CYS A 115 16.65 11.84 4.31
C CYS A 115 17.99 12.03 5.03
N TRP A 116 18.04 11.63 6.30
CA TRP A 116 19.22 11.75 7.15
C TRP A 116 19.20 10.72 8.26
N GLN A 117 20.27 9.94 8.37
CA GLN A 117 20.47 8.97 9.44
C GLN A 117 21.82 9.22 10.11
N GLY A 118 21.81 9.31 11.44
CA GLY A 118 23.02 9.43 12.25
C GLY A 118 23.24 8.19 13.13
N THR A 119 24.40 7.55 12.98
CA THR A 119 24.87 6.47 13.85
C THR A 119 25.74 7.06 14.95
N ARG A 120 25.33 6.90 16.21
CA ARG A 120 26.09 7.38 17.37
C ARG A 120 27.36 6.56 17.54
N LEU A 121 28.52 7.20 17.40
CA LEU A 121 29.80 6.52 17.57
C LEU A 121 30.05 6.14 19.03
N GLY A 122 29.50 6.91 19.98
CA GLY A 122 29.67 6.64 21.40
C GLY A 122 29.04 5.34 21.89
N ASP A 123 28.06 4.80 21.16
CA ASP A 123 27.45 3.51 21.47
C ASP A 123 28.41 2.33 21.24
N PHE A 124 29.53 2.57 20.52
CA PHE A 124 30.57 1.58 20.20
C PHE A 124 31.91 1.84 20.92
N ALA A 125 32.08 3.04 21.48
CA ALA A 125 33.32 3.48 22.11
C ALA A 125 33.42 2.98 23.56
N ASN A 126 33.96 1.77 23.76
CA ASN A 126 34.03 1.15 25.09
C ASN A 126 35.18 1.69 25.97
N THR A 127 36.30 2.09 25.36
CA THR A 127 37.51 2.53 26.06
C THR A 127 38.14 3.72 25.35
N PRO A 128 38.39 4.85 26.04
CA PRO A 128 39.09 5.99 25.45
C PRO A 128 40.46 5.59 24.90
N GLY A 129 40.77 6.05 23.69
CA GLY A 129 42.03 5.78 22.98
C GLY A 129 42.13 4.40 22.33
N GLN A 130 41.09 3.57 22.36
CA GLN A 130 41.07 2.31 21.62
C GLN A 130 40.31 2.46 20.30
N TRP A 131 40.78 1.75 19.28
CA TRP A 131 40.06 1.60 18.01
C TRP A 131 38.83 0.73 18.19
N PHE A 132 37.73 1.12 17.56
CA PHE A 132 36.50 0.35 17.48
C PHE A 132 35.90 0.44 16.09
N HIS A 133 35.21 -0.61 15.68
CA HIS A 133 34.56 -0.68 14.39
C HIS A 133 33.11 -0.25 14.49
N VAL A 134 32.66 0.55 13.52
CA VAL A 134 31.26 0.92 13.35
C VAL A 134 30.83 0.51 11.96
N SER A 135 29.64 -0.08 11.86
CA SER A 135 28.97 -0.39 10.62
C SER A 135 27.49 -0.04 10.73
N ALA A 136 26.95 0.58 9.69
CA ALA A 136 25.56 0.96 9.57
C ALA A 136 25.06 0.60 8.17
N SER A 137 23.80 0.18 8.08
CA SER A 137 23.14 -0.04 6.81
C SER A 137 21.85 0.79 6.72
N LEU A 138 21.54 1.23 5.50
CA LEU A 138 20.33 2.00 5.21
C LEU A 138 19.72 1.50 3.89
N LYS A 139 18.42 1.22 3.93
CA LYS A 139 17.62 0.92 2.75
C LYS A 139 17.19 2.24 2.12
N LEU A 140 17.64 2.49 0.90
CA LEU A 140 17.31 3.70 0.14
C LEU A 140 16.28 3.38 -0.96
N PRO A 141 15.08 3.96 -0.90
CA PRO A 141 14.06 3.76 -1.92
C PRO A 141 14.42 4.49 -3.22
N ALA A 142 14.09 3.90 -4.37
CA ALA A 142 14.48 4.42 -5.69
C ALA A 142 13.99 5.85 -5.94
N ASP A 143 12.78 6.20 -5.48
CA ASP A 143 12.18 7.53 -5.67
C ASP A 143 12.99 8.68 -5.04
N MET A 144 13.76 8.38 -3.99
CA MET A 144 14.65 9.34 -3.32
C MET A 144 15.97 9.53 -4.04
N LEU A 145 16.37 8.60 -4.92
CA LEU A 145 17.70 8.62 -5.54
C LEU A 145 17.75 9.43 -6.83
N VAL A 146 16.62 9.54 -7.52
CA VAL A 146 16.53 10.29 -8.79
C VAL A 146 16.88 11.75 -8.57
N ASN A 147 17.86 12.25 -9.34
CA ASN A 147 18.40 13.61 -9.26
C ASN A 147 18.89 14.01 -7.86
N SER A 148 19.37 13.05 -7.09
CA SER A 148 19.84 13.27 -5.72
C SER A 148 21.34 12.99 -5.58
N LYS A 149 21.93 13.48 -4.50
CA LYS A 149 23.30 13.18 -4.09
C LYS A 149 23.32 12.53 -2.72
N LEU A 150 24.20 11.54 -2.56
CA LEU A 150 24.58 10.98 -1.27
C LEU A 150 25.63 11.88 -0.63
N SER A 151 25.57 12.07 0.68
CA SER A 151 26.67 12.61 1.47
C SER A 151 26.83 11.81 2.76
N VAL A 152 28.05 11.37 3.03
CA VAL A 152 28.45 10.65 4.24
C VAL A 152 29.53 11.46 4.94
N TYR A 153 29.38 11.72 6.23
CA TYR A 153 30.33 12.55 6.98
C TYR A 153 30.29 12.28 8.49
N LEU A 154 31.34 12.65 9.20
CA LEU A 154 31.36 12.71 10.65
C LEU A 154 30.80 14.07 11.13
N TRP A 155 29.87 14.05 12.09
CA TRP A 155 29.36 15.24 12.77
C TRP A 155 29.79 15.26 14.25
N ASN A 156 30.78 16.09 14.55
CA ASN A 156 31.44 16.24 15.85
C ASN A 156 30.93 17.48 16.61
N ARG A 157 29.69 17.41 17.11
CA ARG A 157 29.02 18.52 17.81
C ARG A 157 29.69 18.95 19.12
N GLN A 158 30.44 18.05 19.75
CA GLN A 158 31.00 18.23 21.09
C GLN A 158 32.45 18.71 21.08
N ALA A 159 32.98 19.11 19.92
CA ALA A 159 34.34 19.65 19.80
C ALA A 159 35.41 18.66 20.33
N GLU A 160 35.23 17.38 20.04
CA GLU A 160 36.10 16.29 20.50
C GLU A 160 37.21 15.99 19.49
N THR A 161 38.21 15.21 19.90
CA THR A 161 39.22 14.69 18.97
C THR A 161 38.80 13.30 18.49
N TRP A 162 38.84 13.09 17.19
CA TRP A 162 38.46 11.85 16.54
C TRP A 162 39.49 11.43 15.52
N ASP A 163 39.84 10.15 15.53
CA ASP A 163 40.63 9.51 14.49
C ASP A 163 39.76 8.50 13.74
N ALA A 164 39.97 8.35 12.44
CA ALA A 164 39.31 7.37 11.59
C ALA A 164 40.31 6.65 10.68
N ASP A 165 40.00 5.42 10.35
CA ASP A 165 40.75 4.57 9.43
C ASP A 165 39.78 3.57 8.77
N GLN A 166 40.13 3.06 7.59
CA GLN A 166 39.39 2.06 6.83
C GLN A 166 37.91 2.42 6.61
N ILE A 167 37.60 3.69 6.26
CA ILE A 167 36.21 4.06 5.96
C ILE A 167 35.81 3.41 4.63
N SER A 168 34.65 2.76 4.63
CA SER A 168 34.09 2.08 3.47
C SER A 168 32.63 2.47 3.28
N ILE A 169 32.25 2.74 2.03
CA ILE A 169 30.88 3.01 1.61
C ILE A 169 30.55 2.07 0.45
N GLY A 170 29.66 1.12 0.70
CA GLY A 170 29.14 0.19 -0.28
C GLY A 170 27.72 0.58 -0.70
N LEU A 171 27.46 0.60 -2.00
CA LEU A 171 26.10 0.59 -2.55
C LEU A 171 25.87 -0.72 -3.27
N SER A 172 24.73 -1.36 -3.01
CA SER A 172 24.31 -2.57 -3.72
C SER A 172 22.80 -2.57 -4.00
N PRO A 173 22.32 -3.25 -5.05
CA PRO A 173 20.88 -3.35 -5.31
C PRO A 173 20.14 -4.01 -4.14
N LEU A 174 19.03 -3.40 -3.73
CA LEU A 174 18.12 -3.96 -2.73
C LEU A 174 16.90 -4.56 -3.43
N ALA A 175 16.81 -5.89 -3.43
CA ALA A 175 15.62 -6.58 -3.92
C ALA A 175 14.47 -6.48 -2.90
N THR A 176 13.26 -6.20 -3.37
CA THR A 176 12.05 -6.34 -2.56
C THR A 176 11.70 -7.82 -2.36
N PRO A 177 10.96 -8.20 -1.30
CA PRO A 177 10.55 -9.57 -1.10
C PRO A 177 9.62 -9.99 -2.25
N SER A 178 9.70 -11.27 -2.64
CA SER A 178 8.80 -11.83 -3.64
C SER A 178 7.60 -12.48 -2.97
N TYR A 179 6.40 -12.14 -3.44
CA TYR A 179 5.11 -12.66 -2.97
C TYR A 179 4.44 -13.54 -4.02
N VAL A 180 5.04 -13.68 -5.21
CA VAL A 180 4.65 -14.65 -6.23
C VAL A 180 5.56 -15.88 -6.15
N PRO A 181 5.02 -17.06 -5.80
CA PRO A 181 5.81 -18.29 -5.73
C PRO A 181 6.31 -18.68 -7.14
N PRO A 182 7.44 -19.38 -7.24
CA PRO A 182 7.95 -19.85 -8.52
C PRO A 182 6.95 -20.81 -9.17
N VAL A 183 6.96 -20.88 -10.50
CA VAL A 183 6.08 -21.77 -11.29
C VAL A 183 6.90 -22.56 -12.30
N SER A 184 6.72 -23.89 -12.31
CA SER A 184 7.28 -24.74 -13.36
C SER A 184 6.27 -24.93 -14.49
N PHE A 185 6.54 -24.34 -15.65
CA PHE A 185 5.70 -24.54 -16.83
C PHE A 185 6.03 -25.86 -17.51
N SER A 186 4.99 -26.64 -17.84
CA SER A 186 5.15 -27.89 -18.60
C SER A 186 5.69 -27.61 -20.00
N GLU A 187 6.61 -28.46 -20.47
CA GLU A 187 7.11 -28.39 -21.84
C GLU A 187 6.01 -28.72 -22.85
N VAL A 188 5.92 -27.92 -23.91
CA VAL A 188 4.99 -28.14 -25.01
C VAL A 188 5.60 -29.16 -25.97
N ARG A 189 4.90 -30.29 -26.18
CA ARG A 189 5.29 -31.37 -27.11
C ARG A 189 4.09 -31.82 -27.94
N GLY A 190 4.37 -32.33 -29.14
CA GLY A 190 3.34 -32.84 -30.06
C GLY A 190 2.63 -31.75 -30.86
N ASN A 191 1.60 -32.16 -31.61
CA ASN A 191 0.78 -31.25 -32.42
C ASN A 191 -0.34 -30.62 -31.57
N HIS A 192 -0.68 -29.37 -31.86
CA HIS A 192 -1.82 -28.70 -31.24
C HIS A 192 -3.08 -28.81 -32.11
N VAL A 193 -4.22 -28.57 -31.46
CA VAL A 193 -5.51 -28.31 -32.09
C VAL A 193 -5.94 -26.91 -31.70
N VAL A 194 -6.41 -26.13 -32.67
CA VAL A 194 -6.99 -24.80 -32.41
C VAL A 194 -8.43 -24.98 -31.91
N LEU A 195 -8.66 -24.67 -30.62
CA LEU A 195 -9.98 -24.77 -30.00
C LEU A 195 -10.85 -23.55 -30.27
N LEU A 196 -10.21 -22.39 -30.42
CA LEU A 196 -10.85 -21.10 -30.64
C LEU A 196 -9.89 -20.23 -31.47
N GLN A 197 -10.43 -19.52 -32.46
CA GLN A 197 -9.69 -18.57 -33.30
C GLN A 197 -10.51 -17.30 -33.47
N ARG A 198 -9.84 -16.16 -33.27
CA ARG A 198 -10.33 -14.79 -33.43
C ARG A 198 -9.27 -13.95 -34.15
N ASP A 199 -9.62 -12.71 -34.46
CA ASP A 199 -8.82 -11.83 -35.32
C ASP A 199 -7.36 -11.69 -34.87
N ASN A 200 -7.13 -11.65 -33.55
CA ASN A 200 -5.79 -11.44 -32.96
C ASN A 200 -5.36 -12.55 -31.98
N VAL A 201 -6.20 -13.55 -31.71
CA VAL A 201 -5.89 -14.60 -30.74
C VAL A 201 -6.42 -15.98 -31.12
N GLN A 202 -5.60 -16.98 -30.86
CA GLN A 202 -5.91 -18.39 -30.96
C GLN A 202 -5.72 -19.07 -29.60
N LEU A 203 -6.55 -20.07 -29.33
CA LEU A 203 -6.42 -20.95 -28.18
C LEU A 203 -5.93 -22.32 -28.65
N HIS A 204 -4.65 -22.60 -28.41
CA HIS A 204 -4.01 -23.85 -28.80
C HIS A 204 -4.11 -24.87 -27.67
N TYR A 205 -4.53 -26.08 -28.01
CA TYR A 205 -4.60 -27.20 -27.09
C TYR A 205 -3.74 -28.36 -27.57
N TYR A 206 -2.84 -28.83 -26.71
CA TYR A 206 -1.94 -29.95 -26.98
C TYR A 206 -2.49 -31.19 -26.26
N PRO A 207 -3.12 -32.15 -26.96
CA PRO A 207 -3.83 -33.26 -26.31
C PRO A 207 -2.93 -34.20 -25.51
N GLU A 208 -1.70 -34.42 -25.98
CA GLU A 208 -0.73 -35.33 -25.34
C GLU A 208 -0.36 -34.87 -23.93
N GLY A 209 -0.09 -33.58 -23.76
CA GLY A 209 0.21 -32.96 -22.46
C GLY A 209 -1.00 -32.35 -21.76
N LYS A 210 -2.17 -32.36 -22.39
CA LYS A 210 -3.39 -31.64 -21.94
C LYS A 210 -3.15 -30.14 -21.69
N LEU A 211 -2.25 -29.54 -22.47
CA LEU A 211 -1.81 -28.17 -22.27
C LEU A 211 -2.67 -27.20 -23.06
N LEU A 212 -2.90 -26.01 -22.49
CA LEU A 212 -3.65 -24.93 -23.11
C LEU A 212 -2.79 -23.67 -23.12
N LEU A 213 -2.63 -23.01 -24.26
CA LEU A 213 -1.88 -21.75 -24.36
C LEU A 213 -2.55 -20.76 -25.31
N LEU A 214 -2.19 -19.49 -25.15
CA LEU A 214 -2.59 -18.40 -26.03
C LEU A 214 -1.54 -18.24 -27.13
N ALA A 215 -2.02 -18.11 -28.37
CA ALA A 215 -1.21 -17.82 -29.54
C ALA A 215 -1.82 -16.67 -30.33
N ASP A 216 -1.03 -16.02 -31.17
CA ASP A 216 -1.53 -14.94 -32.03
C ASP A 216 -2.31 -15.48 -33.24
N ARG A 217 -2.73 -14.58 -34.13
CA ARG A 217 -3.43 -14.93 -35.37
C ARG A 217 -2.63 -15.80 -36.34
N ASN A 218 -1.31 -15.77 -36.27
CA ASN A 218 -0.39 -16.57 -37.09
C ASN A 218 -0.08 -17.94 -36.44
N GLY A 219 -0.57 -18.18 -35.22
CA GLY A 219 -0.33 -19.40 -34.47
C GLY A 219 1.00 -19.40 -33.70
N GLU A 220 1.66 -18.25 -33.56
CA GLU A 220 2.86 -18.13 -32.73
C GLU A 220 2.44 -17.94 -31.26
N ALA A 221 3.01 -18.75 -30.37
CA ALA A 221 2.68 -18.71 -28.94
C ALA A 221 2.96 -17.32 -28.34
N MET A 222 1.97 -16.80 -27.60
CA MET A 222 2.08 -15.56 -26.80
C MET A 222 2.26 -15.88 -25.31
N SER A 223 1.85 -17.09 -24.90
CA SER A 223 1.97 -17.56 -23.52
C SER A 223 2.61 -18.95 -23.43
N LYS A 224 3.18 -19.23 -22.27
CA LYS A 224 3.40 -20.60 -21.77
C LYS A 224 2.05 -21.26 -21.45
N PRO A 225 2.01 -22.58 -21.20
CA PRO A 225 0.78 -23.25 -20.79
C PRO A 225 0.13 -22.61 -19.57
N LEU A 226 -1.18 -22.44 -19.61
CA LEU A 226 -1.98 -21.95 -18.48
C LEU A 226 -1.91 -22.96 -17.33
N THR A 227 -1.41 -22.53 -16.17
CA THR A 227 -1.17 -23.41 -15.02
C THR A 227 -2.04 -22.99 -13.85
N ILE A 228 -2.72 -23.94 -13.22
CA ILE A 228 -3.36 -23.70 -11.92
C ILE A 228 -2.34 -23.98 -10.83
N GLN A 229 -2.26 -23.08 -9.84
CA GLN A 229 -1.44 -23.25 -8.66
C GLN A 229 -2.32 -23.15 -7.41
N THR A 230 -2.07 -24.02 -6.43
CA THR A 230 -2.69 -23.99 -5.11
C THR A 230 -1.59 -24.13 -4.07
N MET A 231 -1.55 -23.22 -3.11
CA MET A 231 -0.67 -23.27 -1.95
C MET A 231 -1.49 -23.38 -0.67
N THR A 232 -1.16 -24.33 0.18
CA THR A 232 -1.76 -24.49 1.51
C THR A 232 -1.11 -23.57 2.54
N ALA A 233 -1.73 -23.41 3.70
CA ALA A 233 -1.19 -22.58 4.78
C ALA A 233 0.20 -23.03 5.31
N ASP A 234 0.54 -24.32 5.17
CA ASP A 234 1.86 -24.87 5.50
C ASP A 234 2.87 -24.75 4.34
N SER A 235 2.56 -23.95 3.32
CA SER A 235 3.38 -23.71 2.12
C SER A 235 3.57 -24.92 1.18
N THR A 236 2.76 -25.98 1.33
CA THR A 236 2.75 -27.07 0.33
C THR A 236 2.17 -26.58 -1.00
N LEU A 237 2.91 -26.78 -2.09
CA LEU A 237 2.56 -26.31 -3.42
C LEU A 237 2.01 -27.44 -4.31
N PHE A 238 0.87 -27.18 -4.96
CA PHE A 238 0.29 -28.03 -5.99
C PHE A 238 0.11 -27.22 -7.28
N GLU A 239 0.76 -27.66 -8.36
CA GLU A 239 0.65 -26.99 -9.65
C GLU A 239 0.41 -27.98 -10.79
N GLY A 240 -0.26 -27.52 -11.85
CA GLY A 240 -0.45 -28.33 -13.04
C GLY A 240 -1.22 -27.63 -14.16
N ALA A 241 -0.80 -27.88 -15.39
CA ALA A 241 -1.43 -27.40 -16.62
C ALA A 241 -2.36 -28.44 -17.29
N ASN A 242 -2.78 -29.47 -16.55
CA ASN A 242 -3.56 -30.61 -17.07
C ASN A 242 -5.05 -30.24 -17.31
N TRP A 243 -5.35 -29.60 -18.43
CA TRP A 243 -6.71 -29.21 -18.81
C TRP A 243 -7.41 -30.28 -19.65
N THR A 244 -8.57 -30.75 -19.19
CA THR A 244 -9.43 -31.65 -19.94
C THR A 244 -10.62 -30.87 -20.49
N ILE A 245 -10.90 -31.00 -21.79
CA ILE A 245 -12.07 -30.36 -22.41
C ILE A 245 -13.33 -31.11 -21.98
N GLU A 246 -14.23 -30.45 -21.24
CA GLU A 246 -15.53 -31.01 -20.88
C GLU A 246 -16.60 -30.71 -21.94
N ARG A 247 -16.56 -29.50 -22.54
CA ARG A 247 -17.55 -29.08 -23.54
C ARG A 247 -16.97 -28.03 -24.48
N ARG A 248 -17.32 -28.12 -25.76
CA ARG A 248 -17.10 -27.07 -26.77
C ARG A 248 -18.42 -26.74 -27.45
N GLN A 249 -18.77 -25.46 -27.49
CA GLN A 249 -19.93 -24.95 -28.20
C GLN A 249 -19.50 -23.81 -29.10
N VAL A 250 -19.75 -23.93 -30.40
CA VAL A 250 -19.50 -22.88 -31.37
C VAL A 250 -20.84 -22.50 -31.97
N ARG A 251 -21.28 -21.28 -31.71
CA ARG A 251 -22.47 -20.66 -32.34
C ARG A 251 -22.00 -19.58 -33.31
N LYS A 252 -22.91 -19.02 -34.12
CA LYS A 252 -22.58 -17.94 -35.07
C LYS A 252 -21.98 -16.69 -34.42
N THR A 253 -22.36 -16.39 -33.17
CA THR A 253 -22.02 -15.13 -32.48
C THR A 253 -21.31 -15.33 -31.14
N LEU A 254 -21.17 -16.56 -30.65
CA LEU A 254 -20.42 -16.84 -29.43
C LEU A 254 -19.74 -18.20 -29.52
N SER A 255 -18.47 -18.27 -29.14
CA SER A 255 -17.79 -19.54 -28.85
C SER A 255 -17.64 -19.70 -27.35
N ARG A 256 -17.98 -20.88 -26.84
CA ARG A 256 -17.86 -21.24 -25.42
C ARG A 256 -17.09 -22.54 -25.28
N LEU A 257 -16.06 -22.51 -24.47
CA LEU A 257 -15.24 -23.66 -24.13
C LEU A 257 -15.26 -23.87 -22.62
N ILE A 258 -15.51 -25.10 -22.17
CA ILE A 258 -15.47 -25.49 -20.76
C ILE A 258 -14.36 -26.51 -20.57
N LEU A 259 -13.42 -26.17 -19.70
CA LEU A 259 -12.23 -26.94 -19.38
C LEU A 259 -12.22 -27.28 -17.90
N ARG A 260 -11.62 -28.42 -17.57
CA ARG A 260 -11.47 -28.92 -16.20
C ARG A 260 -10.00 -29.22 -15.91
N ASN A 261 -9.49 -28.68 -14.82
CA ASN A 261 -8.19 -29.00 -14.24
C ASN A 261 -8.41 -29.56 -12.84
N ASP A 262 -7.82 -30.72 -12.57
CA ASP A 262 -7.94 -31.39 -11.27
C ASP A 262 -6.56 -31.46 -10.63
N ASN A 263 -6.46 -30.97 -9.39
CA ASN A 263 -5.32 -31.25 -8.52
C ASN A 263 -5.80 -31.99 -7.26
N GLN A 264 -4.91 -32.20 -6.29
CA GLN A 264 -5.23 -32.93 -5.07
C GLN A 264 -6.28 -32.23 -4.20
N LEU A 265 -6.32 -30.89 -4.26
CA LEU A 265 -7.14 -30.04 -3.39
C LEU A 265 -8.39 -29.50 -4.08
N PHE A 266 -8.38 -29.29 -5.39
CA PHE A 266 -9.45 -28.65 -6.15
C PHE A 266 -9.77 -29.35 -7.46
N ILE A 267 -11.04 -29.23 -7.85
CA ILE A 267 -11.52 -29.38 -9.22
C ILE A 267 -11.83 -27.97 -9.72
N THR A 268 -11.03 -27.48 -10.64
CA THR A 268 -11.17 -26.14 -11.22
C THR A 268 -11.80 -26.25 -12.60
N ARG A 269 -12.96 -25.63 -12.77
CA ARG A 269 -13.59 -25.47 -14.08
C ARG A 269 -13.36 -24.06 -14.57
N MET A 270 -12.80 -23.94 -15.77
CA MET A 270 -12.63 -22.68 -16.48
C MET A 270 -13.59 -22.68 -17.68
N THR A 271 -14.39 -21.63 -17.80
CA THR A 271 -15.16 -21.33 -19.00
C THR A 271 -14.49 -20.18 -19.73
N ILE A 272 -14.23 -20.36 -21.02
CA ILE A 272 -13.74 -19.30 -21.92
C ILE A 272 -14.87 -18.98 -22.89
N GLU A 273 -15.33 -17.74 -22.88
CA GLU A 273 -16.31 -17.20 -23.82
C GLU A 273 -15.67 -16.11 -24.68
N ALA A 274 -15.89 -16.16 -25.99
CA ALA A 274 -15.39 -15.14 -26.92
C ALA A 274 -16.43 -14.83 -28.00
N ASP A 275 -16.77 -13.55 -28.15
CA ASP A 275 -17.55 -13.04 -29.27
C ASP A 275 -16.78 -13.24 -30.59
N HIS A 276 -17.47 -13.33 -31.73
CA HIS A 276 -16.85 -13.59 -33.04
C HIS A 276 -16.20 -12.37 -33.68
N GLN A 277 -16.55 -11.14 -33.27
CA GLN A 277 -16.05 -9.91 -33.90
C GLN A 277 -14.98 -9.17 -33.09
N GLY A 278 -14.46 -9.74 -32.00
CA GLY A 278 -13.52 -9.05 -31.11
C GLY A 278 -12.37 -9.91 -30.60
N GLY A 279 -11.36 -9.25 -30.03
CA GLY A 279 -10.23 -9.86 -29.31
C GLY A 279 -10.51 -10.13 -27.83
N GLU A 280 -11.77 -10.04 -27.38
CA GLU A 280 -12.17 -10.24 -25.99
C GLU A 280 -12.30 -11.73 -25.66
N LEU A 281 -11.59 -12.17 -24.62
CA LEU A 281 -11.73 -13.50 -24.02
C LEU A 281 -12.23 -13.33 -22.58
N HIS A 282 -13.47 -13.72 -22.33
CA HIS A 282 -14.06 -13.77 -20.99
C HIS A 282 -13.68 -15.10 -20.32
N LEU A 283 -12.92 -15.03 -19.24
CA LEU A 283 -12.52 -16.20 -18.46
C LEU A 283 -13.29 -16.21 -17.16
N SER A 284 -14.05 -17.27 -16.90
CA SER A 284 -14.75 -17.49 -15.63
C SER A 284 -14.36 -18.82 -14.99
N PHE A 285 -14.21 -18.81 -13.67
CA PHE A 285 -13.72 -19.94 -12.87
C PHE A 285 -14.75 -20.38 -11.84
N VAL A 286 -14.86 -21.69 -11.67
CA VAL A 286 -15.54 -22.30 -10.53
C VAL A 286 -14.64 -23.40 -9.96
N CYS A 287 -14.07 -23.16 -8.79
CA CYS A 287 -13.18 -24.10 -8.12
C CYS A 287 -13.91 -24.79 -6.98
N LYS A 288 -13.97 -26.12 -7.03
CA LYS A 288 -14.59 -26.97 -6.02
C LYS A 288 -13.52 -27.63 -5.15
N PRO A 289 -13.48 -27.35 -3.84
CA PRO A 289 -12.56 -28.02 -2.93
C PRO A 289 -12.90 -29.51 -2.81
N ARG A 290 -11.85 -30.34 -2.76
CA ARG A 290 -11.90 -31.80 -2.56
C ARG A 290 -11.61 -32.19 -1.11
N GLN A 291 -10.82 -31.37 -0.42
CA GLN A 291 -10.38 -31.59 0.96
C GLN A 291 -10.68 -30.35 1.82
N HIS A 292 -10.74 -30.55 3.14
CA HIS A 292 -10.99 -29.48 4.11
C HIS A 292 -9.66 -28.92 4.63
N THR A 293 -8.94 -28.24 3.74
CA THR A 293 -7.57 -27.74 4.00
C THR A 293 -7.58 -26.21 3.96
N PRO A 294 -6.89 -25.52 4.88
CA PRO A 294 -6.63 -24.09 4.78
C PRO A 294 -5.81 -23.77 3.53
N ILE A 295 -6.32 -22.84 2.72
CA ILE A 295 -5.69 -22.43 1.47
C ILE A 295 -5.08 -21.05 1.68
N HIS A 296 -3.78 -20.94 1.42
CA HIS A 296 -3.09 -19.66 1.41
C HIS A 296 -3.23 -18.99 0.05
N ARG A 297 -3.17 -19.75 -1.05
CA ARG A 297 -3.30 -19.22 -2.40
C ARG A 297 -3.98 -20.21 -3.34
N HIS A 298 -4.83 -19.71 -4.22
CA HIS A 298 -5.29 -20.40 -5.40
C HIS A 298 -5.32 -19.44 -6.59
N SER A 299 -4.54 -19.73 -7.62
CA SER A 299 -4.30 -18.80 -8.73
C SER A 299 -4.26 -19.50 -10.08
N LEU A 300 -4.60 -18.74 -11.12
CA LEU A 300 -4.18 -19.03 -12.49
C LEU A 300 -2.85 -18.31 -12.76
N MET A 301 -1.87 -19.07 -13.21
CA MET A 301 -0.53 -18.59 -13.56
C MET A 301 -0.40 -18.51 -15.08
N LEU A 302 -0.03 -17.34 -15.57
CA LEU A 302 0.19 -17.03 -16.99
C LEU A 302 1.64 -16.60 -17.18
N GLY A 303 2.47 -17.49 -17.73
CA GLY A 303 3.79 -17.12 -18.21
C GLY A 303 3.65 -16.51 -19.59
N TYR A 304 4.20 -15.32 -19.80
CA TYR A 304 4.11 -14.63 -21.10
C TYR A 304 5.45 -14.66 -21.84
N LEU A 305 5.40 -14.57 -23.18
CA LEU A 305 6.58 -14.70 -24.02
C LEU A 305 7.07 -13.36 -24.57
N ASP A 306 6.16 -12.44 -24.88
CA ASP A 306 6.50 -11.11 -25.38
C ASP A 306 7.05 -10.19 -24.27
N ASN A 307 7.34 -8.94 -24.60
CA ASN A 307 7.83 -7.94 -23.63
C ASN A 307 6.67 -7.20 -22.97
N LEU A 308 6.88 -6.75 -21.73
CA LEU A 308 5.98 -5.83 -21.06
C LEU A 308 5.98 -4.49 -21.82
N SER A 309 4.80 -3.95 -22.10
CA SER A 309 4.64 -2.62 -22.70
C SER A 309 4.09 -1.61 -21.71
N GLU A 310 3.02 -1.97 -20.98
CA GLU A 310 2.38 -1.08 -20.01
C GLU A 310 1.96 -1.83 -18.75
N MET A 311 1.96 -1.13 -17.62
CA MET A 311 1.45 -1.63 -16.35
C MET A 311 0.56 -0.58 -15.69
N TYR A 312 -0.56 -1.00 -15.14
CA TYR A 312 -1.56 -0.11 -14.55
C TYR A 312 -1.70 -0.42 -13.07
N THR A 313 -1.29 0.52 -12.22
CA THR A 313 -1.26 0.32 -10.77
C THR A 313 -2.63 0.59 -10.16
N PRO A 314 -2.95 0.02 -8.97
CA PRO A 314 -4.22 0.29 -8.31
C PRO A 314 -4.35 1.73 -7.78
N GLU A 315 -3.29 2.53 -7.78
CA GLU A 315 -3.30 3.99 -7.50
C GLU A 315 -3.64 4.82 -8.76
N GLY A 316 -3.76 4.16 -9.91
CA GLY A 316 -4.14 4.77 -11.18
C GLY A 316 -2.97 5.28 -12.03
N PHE A 317 -1.74 4.79 -11.81
CA PHE A 317 -0.61 5.13 -12.69
C PHE A 317 -0.53 4.19 -13.89
N ALA A 318 -0.18 4.73 -15.06
CA ALA A 318 0.20 3.95 -16.24
C ALA A 318 1.74 3.99 -16.44
N LEU A 319 2.42 2.91 -16.06
CA LEU A 319 3.87 2.76 -16.16
C LEU A 319 4.27 2.15 -17.52
N ARG A 320 5.34 2.67 -18.14
CA ARG A 320 5.80 2.29 -19.50
C ARG A 320 7.28 1.93 -19.57
N ASN A 321 8.03 2.35 -18.57
CA ASN A 321 9.46 2.12 -18.48
C ASN A 321 9.84 2.04 -17.00
N ARG A 322 11.09 1.63 -16.73
CA ARG A 322 11.65 1.59 -15.38
C ARG A 322 10.80 0.72 -14.45
N PHE A 323 10.56 -0.51 -14.88
CA PHE A 323 9.78 -1.46 -14.11
C PHE A 323 10.61 -2.07 -12.97
N ALA A 324 9.99 -2.23 -11.81
CA ALA A 324 10.49 -3.06 -10.71
C ALA A 324 10.36 -4.55 -11.06
N ASP A 325 11.01 -5.42 -10.29
CA ASP A 325 10.97 -6.87 -10.57
C ASP A 325 9.59 -7.50 -10.32
N GLU A 326 8.82 -6.95 -9.40
CA GLU A 326 7.52 -7.48 -8.97
C GLU A 326 6.53 -6.38 -8.61
N TYR A 327 5.25 -6.64 -8.89
CA TYR A 327 4.13 -5.74 -8.61
C TYR A 327 2.92 -6.50 -8.07
N TYR A 328 2.36 -5.97 -6.99
CA TYR A 328 1.01 -6.21 -6.54
C TYR A 328 0.08 -5.19 -7.21
N LEU A 329 -0.74 -5.66 -8.14
CA LEU A 329 -1.59 -4.79 -8.95
C LEU A 329 -3.02 -4.69 -8.40
N GLY A 330 -3.43 -5.55 -7.45
CA GLY A 330 -4.82 -5.56 -6.98
C GLY A 330 -5.79 -5.72 -8.14
N GLN A 331 -6.68 -4.74 -8.36
CA GLN A 331 -7.58 -4.66 -9.53
C GLN A 331 -7.04 -3.76 -10.66
N GLY A 332 -5.74 -3.51 -10.68
CA GLY A 332 -5.04 -2.84 -11.77
C GLY A 332 -4.92 -3.75 -13.00
N GLY A 333 -3.83 -3.61 -13.74
CA GLY A 333 -3.67 -4.36 -14.98
C GLY A 333 -2.28 -4.35 -15.55
N ILE A 334 -2.14 -5.07 -16.66
CA ILE A 334 -0.88 -5.25 -17.36
C ILE A 334 -1.13 -5.48 -18.84
N ARG A 335 -0.27 -4.90 -19.68
CA ARG A 335 -0.21 -5.13 -21.12
C ARG A 335 1.10 -5.78 -21.50
N ILE A 336 1.00 -6.91 -22.17
CA ILE A 336 2.13 -7.62 -22.76
C ILE A 336 2.05 -7.50 -24.28
N GLY A 337 3.18 -7.29 -24.94
CA GLY A 337 3.27 -7.11 -26.38
C GLY A 337 2.72 -5.77 -26.86
N GLU A 338 2.62 -5.61 -28.18
CA GLU A 338 2.21 -4.37 -28.84
C GLU A 338 1.28 -4.67 -30.03
N SER A 339 0.48 -3.69 -30.41
CA SER A 339 -0.37 -3.74 -31.61
C SER A 339 -1.28 -4.98 -31.66
N ASP A 340 -1.29 -5.72 -32.77
CA ASP A 340 -2.09 -6.93 -33.03
C ASP A 340 -1.60 -8.15 -32.25
N ARG A 341 -0.34 -8.15 -31.76
CA ARG A 341 0.24 -9.17 -30.90
C ARG A 341 0.39 -8.62 -29.48
N SER A 342 -0.74 -8.35 -28.85
CA SER A 342 -0.80 -7.87 -27.47
C SER A 342 -1.83 -8.63 -26.63
N LEU A 343 -1.60 -8.70 -25.32
CA LEU A 343 -2.54 -9.18 -24.31
C LEU A 343 -2.67 -8.12 -23.23
N LEU A 344 -3.89 -7.68 -22.97
CA LEU A 344 -4.22 -6.68 -21.96
C LEU A 344 -5.24 -7.25 -20.98
N VAL A 345 -4.99 -7.05 -19.69
CA VAL A 345 -5.99 -7.17 -18.63
C VAL A 345 -6.00 -5.88 -17.84
N TYR A 346 -7.19 -5.40 -17.50
CA TYR A 346 -7.37 -4.25 -16.63
C TYR A 346 -8.71 -4.32 -15.92
N HIS A 347 -8.74 -3.93 -14.65
CA HIS A 347 -9.94 -3.89 -13.82
C HIS A 347 -10.73 -5.20 -13.79
N PRO A 348 -10.09 -6.33 -13.40
CA PRO A 348 -10.83 -7.56 -13.21
C PRO A 348 -11.80 -7.42 -12.02
N ASP A 349 -13.03 -7.91 -12.17
CA ASP A 349 -14.16 -7.55 -11.29
C ASP A 349 -14.43 -8.60 -10.20
N ASN A 350 -13.88 -9.81 -10.33
CA ASN A 350 -14.25 -10.92 -9.45
C ASN A 350 -13.09 -11.85 -9.09
N ILE A 351 -11.85 -11.37 -9.14
CA ILE A 351 -10.69 -12.08 -8.57
C ILE A 351 -10.17 -11.36 -7.33
N SER A 352 -9.38 -12.05 -6.52
CA SER A 352 -8.78 -11.51 -5.31
C SER A 352 -7.79 -10.39 -5.64
N SER A 353 -6.85 -10.65 -6.55
CA SER A 353 -5.88 -9.67 -7.05
C SER A 353 -5.15 -10.17 -8.31
N VAL A 354 -4.49 -9.25 -9.00
CA VAL A 354 -3.46 -9.52 -10.01
C VAL A 354 -2.09 -9.22 -9.40
N GLN A 355 -1.12 -10.09 -9.66
CA GLN A 355 0.29 -9.84 -9.38
C GLN A 355 1.13 -10.12 -10.62
N ALA A 356 2.23 -9.40 -10.80
CA ALA A 356 3.16 -9.60 -11.91
C ALA A 356 4.59 -9.72 -11.39
N LYS A 357 5.27 -10.80 -11.74
CA LYS A 357 6.70 -11.02 -11.47
C LYS A 357 7.44 -10.94 -12.80
N LEU A 358 7.97 -9.77 -13.10
CA LEU A 358 8.50 -9.41 -14.40
C LEU A 358 9.82 -10.08 -14.70
N SER A 359 10.66 -10.27 -13.68
CA SER A 359 11.92 -11.00 -13.78
C SER A 359 11.75 -12.46 -14.27
N GLU A 360 10.56 -13.05 -14.03
CA GLU A 360 10.20 -14.39 -14.49
C GLU A 360 9.20 -14.42 -15.66
N LYS A 361 8.82 -13.24 -16.18
CA LYS A 361 7.75 -13.05 -17.17
C LYS A 361 6.44 -13.78 -16.79
N LEU A 362 5.96 -13.51 -15.57
CA LEU A 362 4.83 -14.21 -14.97
C LEU A 362 3.75 -13.25 -14.48
N ILE A 363 2.49 -13.60 -14.74
CA ILE A 363 1.30 -12.96 -14.18
C ILE A 363 0.53 -14.01 -13.36
N ALA A 364 0.13 -13.64 -12.16
CA ALA A 364 -0.72 -14.44 -11.30
C ALA A 364 -2.08 -13.77 -11.13
N PHE A 365 -3.13 -14.46 -11.56
CA PHE A 365 -4.52 -14.10 -11.29
C PHE A 365 -4.98 -14.86 -10.05
N ASN A 366 -4.95 -14.19 -8.89
CA ASN A 366 -5.31 -14.78 -7.62
C ASN A 366 -6.82 -14.92 -7.52
N LEU A 367 -7.33 -16.14 -7.57
CA LEU A 367 -8.75 -16.43 -7.32
C LEU A 367 -9.06 -16.35 -5.82
N ASP A 368 -8.07 -16.67 -5.00
CA ASP A 368 -8.07 -16.50 -3.55
C ASP A 368 -6.62 -16.39 -3.05
N TYR A 369 -6.31 -15.40 -2.24
CA TYR A 369 -4.97 -15.21 -1.66
C TYR A 369 -5.09 -14.63 -0.25
N ALA A 370 -4.53 -15.33 0.74
CA ALA A 370 -4.64 -14.97 2.16
C ALA A 370 -4.17 -13.54 2.46
N THR A 371 -3.13 -13.06 1.78
CA THR A 371 -2.61 -11.69 1.97
C THR A 371 -3.53 -10.62 1.35
N ASP A 372 -4.50 -10.99 0.51
CA ASP A 372 -5.55 -10.06 0.07
C ASP A 372 -6.68 -9.90 1.09
N HIS A 373 -6.73 -10.76 2.11
CA HIS A 373 -7.72 -10.71 3.19
C HIS A 373 -7.13 -11.10 4.54
N PRO A 374 -6.08 -10.38 4.98
CA PRO A 374 -5.40 -10.71 6.22
C PRO A 374 -6.35 -10.65 7.42
N LEU A 375 -6.29 -11.61 8.33
CA LEU A 375 -7.15 -11.68 9.50
C LEU A 375 -6.44 -12.38 10.66
N LEU A 376 -6.47 -11.74 11.83
CA LEU A 376 -6.03 -12.33 13.10
C LEU A 376 -7.23 -12.81 13.91
N HIS A 377 -6.98 -13.77 14.79
CA HIS A 377 -7.91 -14.17 15.84
C HIS A 377 -7.20 -14.28 17.19
N TYR A 378 -7.73 -13.63 18.23
CA TYR A 378 -7.30 -13.76 19.62
C TYR A 378 -8.22 -14.78 20.32
N PRO A 379 -7.81 -16.05 20.47
CA PRO A 379 -8.65 -17.07 21.08
C PRO A 379 -8.87 -16.80 22.58
N PRO A 380 -10.00 -17.20 23.16
CA PRO A 380 -10.23 -17.01 24.59
C PRO A 380 -9.25 -17.86 25.41
N SER A 381 -8.55 -17.22 26.34
CA SER A 381 -7.66 -17.82 27.33
C SER A 381 -7.97 -17.30 28.73
N LYS A 382 -7.77 -18.15 29.73
CA LYS A 382 -7.90 -17.78 31.15
C LYS A 382 -6.55 -17.44 31.79
N ASP A 383 -5.45 -17.69 31.10
CA ASP A 383 -4.13 -17.29 31.55
C ASP A 383 -3.84 -15.82 31.21
N SER A 384 -2.70 -15.32 31.67
CA SER A 384 -2.25 -13.95 31.40
C SER A 384 -1.46 -13.85 30.09
N SER A 385 -1.48 -14.88 29.24
CA SER A 385 -0.73 -14.85 27.98
C SER A 385 -1.57 -14.18 26.90
N ASP A 386 -1.03 -13.12 26.31
CA ASP A 386 -1.63 -12.46 25.15
C ASP A 386 -0.96 -13.00 23.88
N TYR A 387 -1.77 -13.56 22.98
CA TYR A 387 -1.34 -14.12 21.70
C TYR A 387 -2.49 -14.13 20.69
N PHE A 388 -2.14 -14.07 19.41
CA PHE A 388 -3.07 -14.22 18.30
C PHE A 388 -2.68 -15.40 17.41
N VAL A 389 -3.62 -15.81 16.55
CA VAL A 389 -3.39 -16.74 15.46
C VAL A 389 -3.74 -16.09 14.13
N ASP A 390 -2.90 -16.29 13.11
CA ASP A 390 -3.23 -15.89 11.74
C ASP A 390 -4.28 -16.85 11.17
N VAL A 391 -5.45 -16.31 10.81
CA VAL A 391 -6.59 -17.04 10.23
C VAL A 391 -6.95 -16.53 8.83
N SER A 392 -6.03 -15.82 8.17
CA SER A 392 -6.19 -15.30 6.81
C SER A 392 -6.41 -16.44 5.81
N ALA A 393 -5.73 -17.58 5.99
CA ALA A 393 -5.90 -18.75 5.14
C ALA A 393 -7.28 -19.40 5.31
N LYS A 394 -8.17 -19.19 4.34
CA LYS A 394 -9.55 -19.67 4.39
C LYS A 394 -9.61 -21.20 4.29
N ARG A 395 -10.39 -21.81 5.19
CA ARG A 395 -10.67 -23.25 5.16
C ARG A 395 -11.97 -23.53 4.40
N TYR A 396 -11.85 -24.12 3.22
CA TYR A 396 -12.99 -24.39 2.35
C TYR A 396 -13.67 -25.73 2.64
N ARG A 397 -14.98 -25.72 2.85
CA ARG A 397 -15.83 -26.93 2.93
C ARG A 397 -16.20 -27.42 1.53
N THR A 398 -16.43 -28.72 1.36
CA THR A 398 -16.75 -29.38 0.07
C THR A 398 -17.97 -28.82 -0.68
N ARG A 399 -18.86 -28.08 0.00
CA ARG A 399 -20.01 -27.38 -0.60
C ARG A 399 -19.71 -25.94 -1.04
N GLN A 400 -18.68 -25.31 -0.50
CA GLN A 400 -18.26 -23.96 -0.86
C GLN A 400 -17.53 -23.96 -2.21
N ARG A 401 -17.48 -22.81 -2.87
CA ARG A 401 -16.82 -22.63 -4.17
C ARG A 401 -15.99 -21.36 -4.15
N ILE A 402 -14.87 -21.39 -4.85
CA ILE A 402 -14.16 -20.18 -5.27
C ILE A 402 -14.67 -19.85 -6.67
N ARG A 403 -14.93 -18.57 -6.93
CA ARG A 403 -15.32 -18.07 -8.24
C ARG A 403 -14.37 -16.95 -8.64
N GLY A 404 -14.12 -16.84 -9.94
CA GLY A 404 -13.30 -15.78 -10.50
C GLY A 404 -13.80 -15.41 -11.88
N GLU A 405 -13.67 -14.13 -12.24
CA GLU A 405 -13.98 -13.65 -13.59
C GLU A 405 -13.04 -12.50 -13.95
N PHE A 406 -12.58 -12.51 -15.20
CA PHE A 406 -11.86 -11.40 -15.82
C PHE A 406 -11.86 -11.53 -17.34
N VAL A 407 -11.53 -10.43 -18.03
CA VAL A 407 -11.43 -10.36 -19.48
C VAL A 407 -9.97 -10.16 -19.89
N LEU A 408 -9.51 -10.97 -20.85
CA LEU A 408 -8.28 -10.72 -21.59
C LEU A 408 -8.63 -10.10 -22.93
N TYR A 409 -8.02 -8.96 -23.25
CA TYR A 409 -8.17 -8.29 -24.52
C TYR A 409 -6.93 -8.55 -25.37
N ALA A 410 -7.11 -9.17 -26.54
CA ALA A 410 -6.03 -9.49 -27.46
C ALA A 410 -5.98 -8.56 -28.66
N GLY A 411 -4.78 -8.11 -29.01
CA GLY A 411 -4.54 -7.21 -30.15
C GLY A 411 -5.15 -5.82 -29.95
N VAL A 412 -5.13 -5.32 -28.71
CA VAL A 412 -5.64 -3.97 -28.38
C VAL A 412 -4.69 -2.93 -28.92
N GLN A 413 -5.20 -2.07 -29.79
CA GLN A 413 -4.42 -0.97 -30.36
C GLN A 413 -4.48 0.32 -29.54
N THR A 414 -5.35 0.42 -28.52
CA THR A 414 -5.52 1.62 -27.69
C THR A 414 -4.27 1.89 -26.83
N PRO A 415 -3.34 2.81 -27.17
CA PRO A 415 -2.34 3.21 -26.20
C PRO A 415 -3.01 3.98 -25.05
N ASP A 416 -2.51 3.83 -23.82
CA ASP A 416 -2.88 4.67 -22.68
C ASP A 416 -4.36 4.68 -22.30
N ILE A 417 -4.87 3.52 -21.93
CA ILE A 417 -6.19 3.44 -21.32
C ILE A 417 -6.23 4.30 -20.05
N ALA A 418 -7.36 4.98 -19.81
CA ALA A 418 -7.58 5.66 -18.55
C ALA A 418 -7.70 4.65 -17.41
N CYS A 419 -7.04 4.95 -16.30
CA CYS A 419 -7.00 4.11 -15.11
C CYS A 419 -7.80 4.75 -13.98
N PHE A 420 -8.63 3.99 -13.28
CA PHE A 420 -9.31 4.47 -12.07
C PHE A 420 -8.32 4.96 -11.02
N THR A 421 -8.62 6.11 -10.41
CA THR A 421 -7.95 6.55 -9.18
C THR A 421 -8.77 6.12 -7.96
N ARG A 422 -8.11 6.01 -6.81
CA ARG A 422 -8.76 5.52 -5.57
C ARG A 422 -9.65 6.55 -4.87
N LEU A 423 -9.72 7.78 -5.38
CA LEU A 423 -10.41 8.90 -4.73
C LEU A 423 -11.32 9.61 -5.72
N PRO A 424 -12.47 10.13 -5.25
CA PRO A 424 -13.41 10.83 -6.11
C PRO A 424 -12.90 12.22 -6.50
N ASN A 425 -13.60 12.87 -7.43
CA ASN A 425 -13.49 14.29 -7.77
C ASN A 425 -12.08 14.77 -8.15
N GLY A 426 -11.26 13.89 -8.72
CA GLY A 426 -9.91 14.20 -9.18
C GLY A 426 -8.89 14.49 -8.07
N PHE A 427 -9.16 14.09 -6.82
CA PHE A 427 -8.15 14.13 -5.76
C PHE A 427 -7.03 13.11 -6.03
N GLU A 428 -5.79 13.49 -5.73
CA GLU A 428 -4.61 12.65 -5.98
C GLU A 428 -4.32 11.72 -4.81
N ALA A 429 -4.45 12.24 -3.59
CA ALA A 429 -4.18 11.49 -2.36
C ALA A 429 -5.26 11.70 -1.31
N GLY A 430 -5.30 10.81 -0.33
CA GLY A 430 -6.33 10.78 0.71
C GLY A 430 -5.71 10.71 2.11
N ILE A 431 -6.39 11.32 3.07
CA ILE A 431 -6.05 11.16 4.48
C ILE A 431 -7.31 10.92 5.29
N VAL A 432 -7.30 9.88 6.11
CA VAL A 432 -8.40 9.54 7.01
C VAL A 432 -7.91 9.64 8.44
N TRP A 433 -8.70 10.28 9.29
CA TRP A 433 -8.50 10.31 10.74
C TRP A 433 -9.51 9.38 11.40
N THR A 434 -9.03 8.42 12.18
CA THR A 434 -9.87 7.59 13.05
C THR A 434 -9.60 7.93 14.50
N GLU A 435 -10.64 8.01 15.31
CA GLU A 435 -10.52 8.24 16.74
C GLU A 435 -11.13 7.07 17.52
N HIS A 436 -10.34 6.53 18.43
CA HIS A 436 -10.76 5.51 19.38
C HIS A 436 -11.47 6.14 20.59
N ALA A 437 -12.44 5.43 21.17
CA ALA A 437 -13.33 5.94 22.22
C ALA A 437 -12.64 6.10 23.59
N ASP A 438 -11.44 5.56 23.71
CA ASP A 438 -10.76 5.26 24.94
C ASP A 438 -10.31 6.48 25.72
N TRP A 439 -10.54 6.44 27.04
CA TRP A 439 -10.02 7.41 27.99
C TRP A 439 -10.29 8.86 27.58
N ALA A 440 -11.51 9.14 27.11
CA ALA A 440 -11.93 10.46 26.64
C ALA A 440 -12.71 11.25 27.72
N ASP A 441 -12.54 12.57 27.70
CA ASP A 441 -13.31 13.56 28.49
C ASP A 441 -13.90 14.63 27.54
N LEU A 442 -15.08 15.15 27.85
CA LEU A 442 -15.73 16.16 27.00
C LEU A 442 -14.88 17.43 26.81
N ARG A 443 -14.04 17.80 27.77
CA ARG A 443 -13.15 18.96 27.69
C ARG A 443 -12.07 18.77 26.64
N THR A 444 -11.38 17.63 26.66
CA THR A 444 -10.36 17.30 25.66
C THR A 444 -10.99 17.13 24.28
N GLN A 445 -12.18 16.53 24.20
CA GLN A 445 -12.98 16.42 22.97
C GLN A 445 -13.27 17.79 22.35
N ARG A 446 -13.73 18.76 23.14
CA ARG A 446 -13.97 20.14 22.69
C ARG A 446 -12.68 20.83 22.29
N ALA A 447 -11.58 20.63 23.02
CA ALA A 447 -10.29 21.20 22.66
C ALA A 447 -9.83 20.73 21.28
N VAL A 448 -9.77 19.42 21.03
CA VAL A 448 -9.25 18.89 19.75
C VAL A 448 -10.20 19.07 18.57
N ASN A 449 -11.51 19.19 18.80
CA ASN A 449 -12.48 19.40 17.73
C ASN A 449 -12.80 20.87 17.48
N PHE A 450 -12.91 21.70 18.53
CA PHE A 450 -13.33 23.10 18.43
C PHE A 450 -12.23 24.12 18.76
N GLY A 451 -11.10 23.68 19.31
CA GLY A 451 -9.94 24.51 19.63
C GLY A 451 -9.75 24.84 21.11
N SER A 452 -10.80 24.72 21.93
CA SER A 452 -10.75 24.94 23.38
C SER A 452 -11.90 24.21 24.08
N GLU A 453 -11.66 23.74 25.30
CA GLU A 453 -12.70 23.14 26.15
C GLU A 453 -13.89 24.07 26.45
N GLN A 454 -13.68 25.39 26.34
CA GLN A 454 -14.70 26.41 26.60
C GLN A 454 -15.68 26.59 25.43
N ILE A 455 -15.32 26.13 24.23
CA ILE A 455 -16.18 26.25 23.05
C ILE A 455 -17.18 25.10 23.10
N THR A 456 -18.47 25.43 23.18
CA THR A 456 -19.55 24.43 23.26
C THR A 456 -20.33 24.27 21.95
N GLN A 457 -20.11 25.18 21.01
CA GLN A 457 -20.80 25.24 19.72
C GLN A 457 -19.81 25.10 18.57
N ALA A 458 -20.03 24.13 17.68
CA ALA A 458 -19.16 23.85 16.54
C ALA A 458 -18.95 25.06 15.61
N GLY A 459 -19.95 25.92 15.46
CA GLY A 459 -19.84 27.14 14.65
C GLY A 459 -18.88 28.20 15.21
N ALA A 460 -18.53 28.10 16.50
CA ALA A 460 -17.59 29.01 17.17
C ALA A 460 -16.18 28.44 17.25
N SER A 461 -15.89 27.33 16.55
CA SER A 461 -14.57 26.69 16.56
C SER A 461 -13.46 27.66 16.17
N THR A 462 -12.39 27.71 16.95
CA THR A 462 -11.19 28.52 16.70
C THR A 462 -10.00 27.69 16.24
N GLY A 463 -10.02 26.38 16.51
CA GLY A 463 -9.02 25.40 16.11
C GLY A 463 -9.62 24.00 16.02
N GLY A 464 -8.76 22.99 15.90
CA GLY A 464 -9.17 21.59 15.84
C GLY A 464 -9.82 21.18 14.53
N PHE A 465 -10.27 19.93 14.47
CA PHE A 465 -10.82 19.30 13.27
C PHE A 465 -11.95 20.12 12.61
N VAL A 466 -12.88 20.67 13.39
CA VAL A 466 -14.04 21.40 12.86
C VAL A 466 -13.64 22.73 12.23
N LYS A 467 -12.69 23.47 12.82
CA LYS A 467 -12.22 24.75 12.27
C LYS A 467 -11.67 24.59 10.86
N TYR A 468 -10.94 23.50 10.63
CA TYR A 468 -10.31 23.21 9.35
C TYR A 468 -11.18 22.31 8.44
N GLY A 469 -12.39 21.95 8.89
CA GLY A 469 -13.33 21.09 8.17
C GLY A 469 -12.76 19.72 7.84
N ILE A 470 -11.95 19.14 8.73
CA ILE A 470 -11.34 17.83 8.55
C ILE A 470 -12.26 16.80 9.23
N PRO A 471 -12.99 15.96 8.49
CA PRO A 471 -13.85 14.96 9.10
C PRO A 471 -13.03 13.87 9.79
N VAL A 472 -13.60 13.29 10.84
CA VAL A 472 -13.01 12.18 11.61
C VAL A 472 -14.02 11.05 11.67
N THR A 473 -13.54 9.81 11.55
CA THR A 473 -14.31 8.61 11.88
C THR A 473 -14.11 8.32 13.36
N LYS A 474 -15.06 8.76 14.18
CA LYS A 474 -14.98 8.72 15.63
C LYS A 474 -15.80 7.57 16.19
N SER A 475 -15.12 6.63 16.82
CA SER A 475 -15.77 5.61 17.63
C SER A 475 -16.12 6.16 19.02
N VAL A 476 -17.18 5.62 19.62
CA VAL A 476 -17.68 6.02 20.93
C VAL A 476 -18.22 4.83 21.71
N PHE A 477 -18.09 4.88 23.04
CA PHE A 477 -18.83 3.99 23.93
C PHE A 477 -20.29 4.45 24.04
N TYR A 478 -21.19 3.48 24.03
CA TYR A 478 -22.62 3.70 24.25
C TYR A 478 -22.92 4.03 25.71
N ASN A 479 -22.40 3.26 26.66
CA ASN A 479 -22.61 3.44 28.09
C ASN A 479 -21.36 3.08 28.92
N ASN A 480 -21.45 3.27 30.25
CA ASN A 480 -20.40 2.97 31.21
C ASN A 480 -21.01 2.33 32.48
N PRO A 481 -21.48 1.08 32.39
CA PRO A 481 -22.10 0.39 33.53
C PRO A 481 -21.09 0.11 34.66
N ASP A 482 -19.82 -0.04 34.33
CA ASP A 482 -18.74 -0.36 35.28
C ASP A 482 -18.13 0.87 35.97
N GLN A 483 -18.64 2.07 35.68
CA GLN A 483 -18.20 3.34 36.27
C GLN A 483 -16.69 3.60 36.08
N VAL A 484 -16.15 3.20 34.92
CA VAL A 484 -14.74 3.42 34.59
C VAL A 484 -14.44 4.92 34.59
N SER A 485 -13.40 5.30 35.33
CA SER A 485 -12.95 6.67 35.54
C SER A 485 -11.60 6.92 34.85
N ASN A 486 -11.40 8.17 34.42
CA ASN A 486 -10.15 8.65 33.85
C ASN A 486 -9.04 8.86 34.90
N GLN A 487 -9.31 8.66 36.20
CA GLN A 487 -8.39 9.04 37.29
C GLN A 487 -7.03 8.36 37.19
N ALA A 488 -7.01 7.04 36.99
CA ALA A 488 -5.77 6.28 36.96
C ALA A 488 -4.94 6.60 35.72
N ILE A 489 -5.56 6.65 34.54
CA ILE A 489 -4.86 6.85 33.27
C ILE A 489 -4.33 8.28 33.12
N SER A 490 -5.01 9.25 33.73
CA SER A 490 -4.64 10.66 33.67
C SER A 490 -3.73 11.11 34.81
N VAL A 491 -3.29 10.17 35.66
CA VAL A 491 -2.47 10.45 36.85
C VAL A 491 -3.14 11.50 37.75
N GLY A 492 -4.48 11.44 37.84
CA GLY A 492 -5.29 12.34 38.68
C GLY A 492 -5.69 13.68 38.04
N LEU A 493 -5.34 13.97 36.78
CA LEU A 493 -5.77 15.19 36.09
C LEU A 493 -7.28 15.22 35.79
N PHE A 494 -7.88 14.04 35.59
CA PHE A 494 -9.29 13.85 35.27
C PHE A 494 -9.87 12.78 36.20
N ASP A 495 -10.66 13.18 37.20
CA ASP A 495 -11.27 12.28 38.19
C ASP A 495 -12.65 11.73 37.77
N GLY A 496 -13.28 12.36 36.77
CA GLY A 496 -14.60 12.00 36.26
C GLY A 496 -14.66 10.67 35.49
N PRO A 497 -15.89 10.17 35.24
CA PRO A 497 -16.12 8.99 34.42
C PRO A 497 -15.72 9.24 32.96
N HIS A 498 -15.51 8.16 32.20
CA HIS A 498 -15.35 8.27 30.75
C HIS A 498 -16.58 8.88 30.10
N ALA A 499 -16.36 9.71 29.08
CA ALA A 499 -17.44 10.26 28.27
C ALA A 499 -18.11 9.14 27.45
N THR A 500 -19.41 8.89 27.69
CA THR A 500 -20.21 7.93 26.92
C THR A 500 -21.57 8.52 26.57
N ILE A 501 -22.22 8.00 25.54
CA ILE A 501 -23.47 8.56 25.01
C ILE A 501 -24.57 8.61 26.08
N MET A 502 -24.79 7.51 26.79
CA MET A 502 -25.94 7.38 27.69
C MET A 502 -25.70 7.99 29.06
N THR A 503 -24.45 8.17 29.47
CA THR A 503 -24.11 8.70 30.80
C THR A 503 -23.72 10.19 30.78
N ASP A 504 -23.44 10.78 29.60
CA ASP A 504 -23.14 12.20 29.44
C ASP A 504 -23.98 12.82 28.30
N THR A 505 -25.07 13.51 28.68
CA THR A 505 -25.95 14.18 27.72
C THR A 505 -25.25 15.31 26.95
N ALA A 506 -24.28 15.98 27.57
CA ALA A 506 -23.52 17.04 26.90
C ALA A 506 -22.58 16.45 25.85
N PHE A 507 -22.01 15.27 26.11
CA PHE A 507 -21.24 14.52 25.12
C PHE A 507 -22.11 14.05 23.95
N PHE A 508 -23.31 13.50 24.19
CA PHE A 508 -24.21 13.15 23.09
C PHE A 508 -24.58 14.37 22.22
N GLY A 509 -24.88 15.51 22.85
CA GLY A 509 -25.11 16.77 22.14
C GLY A 509 -23.89 17.24 21.34
N PHE A 510 -22.68 17.03 21.86
CA PHE A 510 -21.44 17.29 21.14
C PHE A 510 -21.27 16.38 19.92
N LEU A 511 -21.53 15.08 20.02
CA LEU A 511 -21.45 14.13 18.90
C LEU A 511 -22.41 14.50 17.77
N LYS A 512 -23.63 14.95 18.10
CA LYS A 512 -24.59 15.47 17.10
C LYS A 512 -24.05 16.68 16.35
N GLN A 513 -23.32 17.57 17.04
CA GLN A 513 -22.66 18.69 16.38
C GLN A 513 -21.54 18.22 15.45
N LEU A 514 -20.70 17.27 15.87
CA LEU A 514 -19.67 16.70 15.00
C LEU A 514 -20.27 16.06 13.74
N GLN A 515 -21.32 15.26 13.89
CA GLN A 515 -22.03 14.66 12.76
C GLN A 515 -22.54 15.73 11.78
N SER A 516 -23.12 16.83 12.28
CA SER A 516 -23.56 17.95 11.44
C SER A 516 -22.42 18.68 10.70
N LYS A 517 -21.17 18.44 11.09
CA LYS A 517 -19.95 18.96 10.46
C LYS A 517 -19.24 17.94 9.58
N GLY A 518 -19.88 16.79 9.30
CA GLY A 518 -19.36 15.76 8.40
C GLY A 518 -18.49 14.69 9.08
N HIS A 519 -18.39 14.68 10.41
CA HIS A 519 -17.75 13.57 11.11
C HIS A 519 -18.63 12.32 11.03
N GLU A 520 -18.00 11.16 10.94
CA GLU A 520 -18.67 9.87 11.02
C GLU A 520 -18.61 9.39 12.48
N ILE A 521 -19.77 9.17 13.11
CA ILE A 521 -19.84 8.65 14.48
C ILE A 521 -20.20 7.17 14.40
N CYS A 522 -19.25 6.32 14.77
CA CYS A 522 -19.41 4.87 14.77
C CYS A 522 -19.36 4.30 16.19
N LEU A 523 -19.76 3.04 16.34
CA LEU A 523 -19.70 2.37 17.64
C LEU A 523 -18.34 1.69 17.82
N HIS A 524 -17.84 1.74 19.05
CA HIS A 524 -16.78 0.86 19.55
C HIS A 524 -17.42 -0.44 20.10
N THR A 525 -16.82 -1.20 21.01
CA THR A 525 -17.66 -1.98 21.93
C THR A 525 -18.63 -1.03 22.66
N PRO A 526 -19.86 -1.46 23.02
CA PRO A 526 -20.81 -0.63 23.74
C PRO A 526 -20.28 -0.02 25.06
N GLU A 527 -19.40 -0.72 25.78
CA GLU A 527 -18.85 -0.33 27.08
C GLU A 527 -17.37 -0.72 27.21
N GLN A 528 -16.69 -0.44 28.32
CA GLN A 528 -15.22 -0.58 28.41
C GLN A 528 -14.71 -2.03 28.47
N TYR A 529 -15.60 -3.01 28.54
CA TYR A 529 -15.31 -4.44 28.68
C TYR A 529 -16.26 -5.25 27.78
N THR A 530 -16.05 -6.56 27.70
CA THR A 530 -16.91 -7.48 26.93
C THR A 530 -18.40 -7.25 27.17
N THR A 531 -19.12 -6.92 26.08
CA THR A 531 -20.55 -6.65 26.14
C THR A 531 -21.41 -7.91 26.35
N THR A 532 -22.59 -7.69 26.90
CA THR A 532 -23.69 -8.66 26.78
C THR A 532 -24.38 -8.52 25.42
N HIS A 533 -24.95 -9.61 24.90
CA HIS A 533 -25.73 -9.58 23.66
C HIS A 533 -26.93 -8.60 23.72
N LYS A 534 -27.52 -8.40 24.91
CA LYS A 534 -28.59 -7.42 25.12
C LYS A 534 -28.07 -5.99 24.93
N ASN A 535 -26.98 -5.64 25.61
CA ASN A 535 -26.42 -4.30 25.54
C ASN A 535 -25.90 -3.97 24.13
N LEU A 536 -25.24 -4.94 23.46
CA LEU A 536 -24.84 -4.82 22.07
C LEU A 536 -26.02 -4.49 21.15
N ASN A 537 -27.11 -5.24 21.26
CA ASN A 537 -28.28 -5.01 20.42
C ASN A 537 -28.94 -3.65 20.69
N GLU A 538 -29.03 -3.22 21.96
CA GLU A 538 -29.56 -1.90 22.31
C GLU A 538 -28.68 -0.78 21.76
N ALA A 539 -27.36 -0.88 21.92
CA ALA A 539 -26.38 0.07 21.40
C ALA A 539 -26.43 0.14 19.86
N LEU A 540 -26.42 -1.00 19.18
CA LEU A 540 -26.47 -1.07 17.71
C LEU A 540 -27.74 -0.43 17.14
N VAL A 541 -28.90 -0.71 17.73
CA VAL A 541 -30.18 -0.08 17.30
C VAL A 541 -30.16 1.42 17.57
N PHE A 542 -29.63 1.85 18.71
CA PHE A 542 -29.49 3.28 19.01
C PHE A 542 -28.58 3.98 18.01
N MET A 543 -27.42 3.40 17.71
CA MET A 543 -26.43 3.97 16.78
C MET A 543 -26.98 4.03 15.36
N GLN A 544 -27.67 2.99 14.91
CA GLN A 544 -28.35 3.00 13.60
C GLN A 544 -29.37 4.15 13.51
N ALA A 545 -30.19 4.36 14.55
CA ALA A 545 -31.21 5.40 14.54
C ALA A 545 -30.65 6.83 14.65
N ASN A 546 -29.49 7.01 15.31
CA ASN A 546 -28.95 8.34 15.61
C ASN A 546 -27.81 8.77 14.70
N PHE A 547 -26.98 7.84 14.24
CA PHE A 547 -25.76 8.13 13.49
C PHE A 547 -25.67 7.39 12.17
N GLY A 548 -26.15 6.15 12.10
CA GLY A 548 -26.26 5.37 10.86
C GLY A 548 -24.93 5.02 10.19
N SER A 549 -23.81 5.07 10.91
CA SER A 549 -22.49 4.74 10.35
C SER A 549 -22.40 3.23 10.03
N PRO A 550 -21.86 2.87 8.85
CA PRO A 550 -21.56 1.48 8.49
C PRO A 550 -20.25 0.95 9.10
N VAL A 551 -19.56 1.74 9.91
CA VAL A 551 -18.21 1.44 10.43
C VAL A 551 -18.27 0.93 11.86
N TRP A 552 -17.33 0.06 12.22
CA TRP A 552 -17.02 -0.37 13.58
C TRP A 552 -15.51 -0.30 13.80
N ILE A 553 -15.09 0.23 14.95
CA ILE A 553 -13.69 0.35 15.36
C ILE A 553 -13.59 -0.12 16.79
N ASP A 554 -12.81 -1.17 17.06
CA ASP A 554 -12.51 -1.61 18.43
C ASP A 554 -11.10 -2.21 18.49
N HIS A 555 -10.38 -1.92 19.58
CA HIS A 555 -9.00 -2.31 19.87
C HIS A 555 -8.81 -2.94 21.26
N GLY A 556 -9.88 -3.20 22.02
CA GLY A 556 -9.80 -3.84 23.33
C GLY A 556 -9.68 -5.37 23.27
N TYR A 557 -9.14 -5.90 22.16
CA TYR A 557 -8.97 -7.32 21.94
C TYR A 557 -7.74 -7.87 22.67
N ASN A 558 -7.92 -8.99 23.36
CA ASN A 558 -6.87 -9.92 23.76
C ASN A 558 -7.53 -11.23 24.20
N ASN A 559 -6.78 -12.15 24.79
CA ASN A 559 -7.30 -13.48 25.09
C ASN A 559 -8.27 -13.52 26.28
N LYS A 560 -8.34 -12.50 27.14
CA LYS A 560 -9.12 -12.58 28.39
C LYS A 560 -10.63 -12.46 28.14
N PRO A 561 -11.49 -13.16 28.92
CA PRO A 561 -12.94 -13.14 28.73
C PRO A 561 -13.61 -11.77 28.87
N GLN A 562 -13.02 -10.86 29.64
CA GLN A 562 -13.56 -9.52 29.88
C GLN A 562 -13.14 -8.46 28.85
N ASN A 563 -12.34 -8.84 27.85
CA ASN A 563 -11.77 -7.90 26.89
C ASN A 563 -12.43 -8.06 25.52
N ASN A 564 -13.50 -7.28 25.31
CA ASN A 564 -14.21 -7.02 24.05
C ASN A 564 -14.39 -8.26 23.16
N ARG A 565 -14.90 -9.36 23.73
CA ARG A 565 -14.97 -10.64 23.02
C ARG A 565 -15.87 -10.62 21.79
N GLU A 566 -16.78 -9.67 21.68
CA GLU A 566 -17.64 -9.40 20.53
C GLU A 566 -16.91 -8.84 19.31
N ASP A 567 -15.63 -8.47 19.45
CA ASP A 567 -14.84 -7.90 18.37
C ASP A 567 -14.60 -8.84 17.20
N MET A 568 -14.33 -8.25 16.04
CA MET A 568 -14.05 -8.97 14.80
C MET A 568 -12.89 -9.95 14.97
N VAL A 569 -11.80 -9.51 15.59
CA VAL A 569 -10.60 -10.33 15.80
C VAL A 569 -10.70 -11.21 17.04
N CYS A 570 -11.78 -11.13 17.81
CA CYS A 570 -12.08 -12.03 18.91
C CYS A 570 -13.14 -13.04 18.46
N ASP A 571 -14.29 -13.09 19.13
CA ASP A 571 -15.35 -14.08 18.87
C ASP A 571 -16.52 -13.52 18.04
N GLY A 572 -16.48 -12.26 17.63
CA GLY A 572 -17.55 -11.59 16.87
C GLY A 572 -17.89 -12.27 15.55
N LEU A 573 -16.93 -13.00 14.96
CA LEU A 573 -17.10 -13.79 13.73
C LEU A 573 -17.44 -15.27 13.97
N ASP A 574 -17.35 -15.78 15.20
CA ASP A 574 -17.63 -17.19 15.53
C ASP A 574 -19.10 -17.39 15.90
N TYR A 575 -19.89 -17.98 14.98
CA TYR A 575 -21.30 -18.29 15.18
C TYR A 575 -21.61 -19.24 16.36
N LYS A 576 -20.59 -19.89 16.94
CA LYS A 576 -20.74 -20.73 18.12
C LYS A 576 -20.49 -19.99 19.43
N SER A 577 -19.90 -18.79 19.38
CA SER A 577 -19.63 -18.00 20.56
C SER A 577 -20.89 -17.34 21.09
N ALA A 578 -20.93 -17.12 22.42
CA ALA A 578 -21.93 -16.28 23.05
C ALA A 578 -21.81 -14.80 22.66
N HIS A 579 -20.65 -14.41 22.12
CA HIS A 579 -20.31 -13.04 21.70
C HIS A 579 -20.36 -12.86 20.18
N TYR A 580 -21.02 -13.77 19.45
CA TYR A 580 -21.19 -13.65 18.00
C TYR A 580 -21.94 -12.35 17.62
N ALA A 581 -21.29 -11.46 16.88
CA ALA A 581 -21.80 -10.12 16.57
C ALA A 581 -22.07 -9.90 15.07
N ALA A 582 -21.46 -10.68 14.17
CA ALA A 582 -21.51 -10.45 12.72
C ALA A 582 -22.93 -10.34 12.14
N LYS A 583 -23.89 -11.12 12.67
CA LYS A 583 -25.29 -11.04 12.25
C LYS A 583 -25.95 -9.72 12.65
N ASP A 584 -25.66 -9.23 13.85
CA ASP A 584 -26.27 -8.02 14.39
C ASP A 584 -25.67 -6.77 13.76
N TRP A 585 -24.36 -6.76 13.47
CA TRP A 585 -23.72 -5.74 12.62
C TRP A 585 -24.43 -5.60 11.28
N LEU A 586 -24.57 -6.69 10.53
CA LEU A 586 -25.22 -6.66 9.22
C LEU A 586 -26.70 -6.23 9.29
N LYS A 587 -27.42 -6.63 10.34
CA LYS A 587 -28.82 -6.25 10.55
C LYS A 587 -28.96 -4.74 10.78
N THR A 588 -27.95 -4.10 11.36
CA THR A 588 -27.95 -2.67 11.70
C THR A 588 -27.19 -1.80 10.71
N GLY A 589 -26.64 -2.39 9.64
CA GLY A 589 -25.99 -1.69 8.53
C GLY A 589 -24.47 -1.56 8.64
N ILE A 590 -23.87 -2.10 9.69
CA ILE A 590 -22.42 -2.17 9.86
C ILE A 590 -21.83 -3.22 8.92
N LYS A 591 -20.80 -2.83 8.19
CA LYS A 591 -20.12 -3.65 7.19
C LYS A 591 -18.62 -3.38 7.07
N TYR A 592 -18.10 -2.32 7.68
CA TYR A 592 -16.68 -1.95 7.63
C TYR A 592 -16.06 -2.07 9.02
N LEU A 593 -15.19 -3.06 9.19
CA LEU A 593 -14.59 -3.39 10.48
C LEU A 593 -13.09 -3.07 10.45
N TRP A 594 -12.60 -2.35 11.45
CA TRP A 594 -11.16 -2.12 11.59
C TRP A 594 -10.42 -3.43 11.86
N ASN A 595 -9.22 -3.57 11.29
CA ASN A 595 -8.39 -4.76 11.36
C ASN A 595 -6.96 -4.37 11.77
N PRO A 596 -6.49 -4.85 12.93
CA PRO A 596 -5.17 -4.53 13.45
C PRO A 596 -4.04 -5.39 12.84
N TYR A 597 -4.33 -6.27 11.87
CA TYR A 597 -3.35 -7.23 11.35
C TYR A 597 -1.98 -6.61 11.03
N VAL A 598 -1.95 -5.49 10.31
CA VAL A 598 -0.68 -4.85 9.90
C VAL A 598 0.06 -4.23 11.10
N GLU A 599 -0.68 -3.78 12.12
CA GLU A 599 -0.13 -3.22 13.36
C GLU A 599 0.36 -4.28 14.33
N GLU A 600 -0.26 -5.46 14.38
CA GLU A 600 0.09 -6.50 15.36
C GLU A 600 1.07 -7.53 14.77
N PHE A 601 0.87 -7.90 13.49
CA PHE A 601 1.72 -8.87 12.80
C PHE A 601 2.98 -8.21 12.20
N HIS A 602 2.94 -6.90 11.94
CA HIS A 602 4.06 -6.11 11.39
C HIS A 602 4.74 -6.73 10.15
N PRO A 603 4.00 -7.21 9.12
CA PRO A 603 4.59 -7.93 7.99
C PRO A 603 5.58 -7.08 7.16
N TYR A 604 5.52 -5.75 7.31
CA TYR A 604 6.28 -4.79 6.51
C TYR A 604 7.13 -3.83 7.34
N ALA A 605 7.34 -4.09 8.63
CA ALA A 605 8.11 -3.18 9.51
C ALA A 605 9.51 -2.87 8.98
N ASP A 606 10.18 -3.86 8.39
CA ASP A 606 11.51 -3.73 7.77
C ASP A 606 11.53 -2.80 6.54
N TRP A 607 10.38 -2.35 6.06
CA TRP A 607 10.18 -1.50 4.89
C TRP A 607 9.58 -0.13 5.25
N ALA A 608 9.59 0.23 6.54
CA ALA A 608 9.43 1.61 6.97
C ALA A 608 10.63 2.46 6.51
N PHE A 609 10.41 3.76 6.30
CA PHE A 609 11.48 4.66 5.87
C PHE A 609 11.33 6.04 6.52
N GLU A 610 12.35 6.47 7.27
CA GLU A 610 12.49 7.84 7.76
C GLU A 610 11.25 8.37 8.51
N GLY A 611 10.61 7.54 9.34
CA GLY A 611 9.39 7.93 10.06
C GLY A 611 8.24 8.36 9.15
N ASN A 612 8.23 7.93 7.88
CA ASN A 612 7.06 8.07 7.03
C ASN A 612 5.90 7.27 7.62
N LEU A 613 4.71 7.81 7.39
CA LEU A 613 3.50 7.39 8.08
C LEU A 613 2.84 6.16 7.43
N MET A 614 3.32 5.77 6.24
CA MET A 614 2.90 4.56 5.56
C MET A 614 4.00 3.51 5.60
N ILE A 615 3.61 2.30 5.99
CA ILE A 615 4.49 1.13 6.09
C ILE A 615 3.82 -0.01 5.30
N PRO A 616 4.45 -0.53 4.23
CA PRO A 616 5.76 -0.13 3.69
C PRO A 616 5.73 1.28 3.07
N TYR A 617 6.89 1.93 3.01
CA TYR A 617 7.02 3.20 2.29
C TYR A 617 6.86 2.98 0.78
N PRO A 618 5.92 3.67 0.10
CA PRO A 618 5.65 3.45 -1.33
C PRO A 618 6.84 3.61 -2.26
N GLY A 619 7.85 4.39 -1.86
CA GLY A 619 9.07 4.57 -2.64
C GLY A 619 9.90 3.30 -2.83
N PHE A 620 9.68 2.26 -2.02
CA PHE A 620 10.28 0.93 -2.25
C PHE A 620 9.62 0.16 -3.40
N GLY A 621 8.56 0.69 -4.00
CA GLY A 621 7.80 0.06 -5.08
C GLY A 621 6.58 -0.68 -4.57
N GLN A 622 5.93 -1.40 -5.48
CA GLN A 622 4.57 -1.91 -5.29
C GLN A 622 4.50 -3.44 -5.18
N ALA A 623 5.59 -4.12 -4.83
CA ALA A 623 5.59 -5.58 -4.69
C ALA A 623 4.71 -6.08 -3.52
N PHE A 624 4.49 -5.23 -2.50
CA PHE A 624 3.85 -5.60 -1.24
C PHE A 624 2.33 -5.73 -1.38
N PRO A 625 1.73 -6.90 -1.06
CA PRO A 625 0.28 -7.05 -1.06
C PRO A 625 -0.37 -6.31 0.11
N LEU A 626 -0.83 -5.09 -0.13
CA LEU A 626 -1.49 -4.24 0.88
C LEU A 626 -2.85 -3.74 0.36
N PRO A 627 -3.90 -4.58 0.39
CA PRO A 627 -5.23 -4.19 -0.08
C PRO A 627 -5.84 -3.13 0.84
N LEU A 628 -6.35 -2.03 0.27
CA LEU A 628 -7.01 -0.97 1.04
C LEU A 628 -8.26 -1.46 1.78
N ILE A 629 -8.97 -2.42 1.17
CA ILE A 629 -10.17 -3.06 1.70
C ILE A 629 -10.11 -4.56 1.36
N SER A 630 -10.51 -5.40 2.31
CA SER A 630 -10.53 -6.85 2.17
C SER A 630 -11.90 -7.41 2.52
N LYS A 631 -12.36 -8.44 1.79
CA LYS A 631 -13.53 -9.22 2.19
C LYS A 631 -13.17 -10.14 3.36
N ILE A 632 -14.00 -10.22 4.39
CA ILE A 632 -13.72 -11.08 5.54
C ILE A 632 -13.95 -12.56 5.16
N PRO A 633 -12.95 -13.45 5.34
CA PRO A 633 -13.10 -14.87 5.05
C PRO A 633 -14.30 -15.50 5.77
N GLY A 634 -15.23 -16.04 4.99
CA GLY A 634 -16.44 -16.69 5.52
C GLY A 634 -17.62 -15.76 5.80
N HIS A 635 -17.44 -14.44 5.65
CA HIS A 635 -18.47 -13.42 5.86
C HIS A 635 -18.49 -12.42 4.69
N GLU A 636 -18.98 -12.85 3.53
CA GLU A 636 -18.85 -12.13 2.24
C GLU A 636 -19.49 -10.73 2.17
N LYS A 637 -20.29 -10.35 3.17
CA LYS A 637 -20.92 -9.02 3.27
C LYS A 637 -20.20 -8.06 4.22
N LEU A 638 -19.19 -8.56 4.95
CA LEU A 638 -18.35 -7.77 5.83
C LEU A 638 -17.00 -7.56 5.18
N PHE A 639 -16.47 -6.37 5.39
CA PHE A 639 -15.20 -5.94 4.85
C PHE A 639 -14.34 -5.38 5.98
N SER A 640 -13.04 -5.59 5.86
CA SER A 640 -12.06 -5.04 6.77
C SER A 640 -11.17 -4.03 6.09
N TRP A 641 -10.69 -3.06 6.86
CA TRP A 641 -9.68 -2.09 6.49
C TRP A 641 -8.64 -2.04 7.62
N HIS A 642 -7.44 -1.55 7.32
CA HIS A 642 -6.34 -1.59 8.26
C HIS A 642 -5.68 -0.21 8.40
N THR A 643 -4.92 -0.08 9.46
CA THR A 643 -3.96 1.00 9.68
C THR A 643 -2.57 0.38 9.77
N THR A 644 -1.52 1.16 9.51
CA THR A 644 -0.13 0.65 9.49
C THR A 644 0.61 0.91 10.80
N GLY A 645 -0.06 1.53 11.77
CA GLY A 645 0.47 1.88 13.08
C GLY A 645 -0.28 3.05 13.70
N THR A 646 -0.12 3.20 15.02
CA THR A 646 -0.63 4.33 15.80
C THR A 646 0.24 5.58 15.60
N LEU A 647 -0.39 6.73 15.38
CA LEU A 647 0.30 8.01 15.37
C LEU A 647 0.28 8.63 16.78
N GLU A 648 1.47 8.78 17.35
CA GLU A 648 1.70 9.49 18.61
C GLU A 648 2.64 10.67 18.36
N VAL A 649 2.30 11.86 18.87
CA VAL A 649 3.07 13.08 18.62
C VAL A 649 3.44 13.76 19.95
N PRO A 650 4.31 13.14 20.77
CA PRO A 650 4.55 13.57 22.15
C PRO A 650 5.21 14.95 22.28
N GLU A 651 5.82 15.45 21.20
CA GLU A 651 6.43 16.79 21.16
C GLU A 651 5.79 17.63 20.05
N GLU A 652 5.43 18.89 20.36
CA GLU A 652 4.79 19.81 19.41
C GLU A 652 5.52 19.86 18.06
N ARG A 653 6.86 19.95 18.08
CA ARG A 653 7.69 20.06 16.86
C ARG A 653 7.54 18.87 15.90
N LEU A 654 7.10 17.72 16.39
CA LEU A 654 6.92 16.52 15.56
C LEU A 654 5.69 16.63 14.65
N TRP A 655 4.72 17.50 14.95
CA TRP A 655 3.63 17.82 14.03
C TRP A 655 4.16 18.38 12.70
N ASP A 656 5.14 19.28 12.76
CA ASP A 656 5.76 19.85 11.57
C ASP A 656 6.65 18.84 10.83
N PHE A 657 7.18 17.84 11.54
CA PHE A 657 7.94 16.74 10.95
C PHE A 657 7.03 15.78 10.17
N TYR A 658 5.97 15.24 10.80
CA TYR A 658 5.06 14.27 10.18
C TYR A 658 4.20 14.90 9.08
N PHE A 659 3.77 16.16 9.26
CA PHE A 659 2.94 16.90 8.31
C PHE A 659 3.72 18.02 7.61
N SER A 660 5.00 17.77 7.33
CA SER A 660 5.82 18.65 6.53
C SER A 660 5.30 18.74 5.08
N PRO A 661 5.58 19.83 4.34
CA PRO A 661 5.23 19.90 2.93
C PRO A 661 5.86 18.78 2.09
N SER A 662 7.06 18.32 2.45
CA SER A 662 7.73 17.23 1.72
C SER A 662 7.05 15.88 1.92
N ARG A 663 6.60 15.56 3.15
CA ARG A 663 5.89 14.30 3.43
C ARG A 663 4.49 14.27 2.86
N LEU A 664 3.74 15.38 3.02
CA LEU A 664 2.43 15.52 2.36
C LEU A 664 2.58 15.49 0.83
N GLY A 665 3.67 16.07 0.31
CA GLY A 665 4.05 15.97 -1.09
C GLY A 665 4.33 14.53 -1.53
N SER A 666 5.05 13.74 -0.73
CA SER A 666 5.28 12.31 -0.99
C SER A 666 3.96 11.52 -1.06
N LEU A 667 3.05 11.75 -0.11
CA LEU A 667 1.71 11.14 -0.14
C LEU A 667 0.95 11.45 -1.45
N ILE A 668 1.01 12.70 -1.91
CA ILE A 668 0.40 13.15 -3.17
C ILE A 668 1.08 12.51 -4.40
N ASN A 669 2.41 12.54 -4.44
CA ASN A 669 3.20 12.02 -5.56
C ASN A 669 3.00 10.51 -5.76
N HIS A 670 2.74 9.78 -4.69
CA HIS A 670 2.45 8.34 -4.71
C HIS A 670 0.95 8.03 -4.80
N ARG A 671 0.08 9.03 -4.99
CA ARG A 671 -1.40 8.90 -5.01
C ARG A 671 -1.95 8.02 -3.87
N SER A 672 -1.34 8.20 -2.70
CA SER A 672 -1.50 7.30 -1.58
C SER A 672 -2.65 7.72 -0.67
N ILE A 673 -3.17 6.76 0.08
CA ILE A 673 -4.20 7.00 1.10
C ILE A 673 -3.64 6.57 2.43
N TRP A 674 -3.58 7.50 3.37
CA TRP A 674 -3.13 7.20 4.72
C TRP A 674 -4.28 7.24 5.72
N ILE A 675 -4.49 6.13 6.42
CA ILE A 675 -5.48 5.99 7.47
C ILE A 675 -4.75 6.08 8.82
N ASN A 676 -5.09 7.09 9.61
CA ASN A 676 -4.47 7.38 10.90
C ASN A 676 -5.23 6.64 12.01
N HIS A 677 -4.56 5.77 12.75
CA HIS A 677 -5.01 5.28 14.04
C HIS A 677 -4.54 6.25 15.14
N VAL A 678 -5.47 7.01 15.75
CA VAL A 678 -5.14 8.04 16.76
C VAL A 678 -6.12 8.12 17.93
N TYR A 679 -5.66 8.80 18.99
CA TYR A 679 -6.40 9.03 20.24
C TYR A 679 -6.38 10.53 20.61
N PRO A 680 -6.92 11.42 19.75
CA PRO A 680 -6.75 12.86 19.91
C PRO A 680 -7.29 13.39 21.24
N ALA A 681 -8.41 12.86 21.72
CA ALA A 681 -9.05 13.33 22.95
C ALA A 681 -8.63 12.55 24.21
N TRP A 682 -7.60 11.71 24.14
CA TRP A 682 -7.11 11.00 25.33
C TRP A 682 -6.74 12.00 26.43
N VAL A 683 -7.22 11.76 27.65
CA VAL A 683 -6.94 12.58 28.84
C VAL A 683 -5.46 12.66 29.27
N ASN A 684 -4.56 11.89 28.66
CA ASN A 684 -3.12 12.07 28.87
C ASN A 684 -2.56 13.09 27.83
N PRO A 685 -2.08 14.28 28.27
CA PRO A 685 -1.54 15.29 27.36
C PRO A 685 -0.29 14.82 26.58
N GLU A 686 0.41 13.78 27.04
CA GLU A 686 1.58 13.20 26.34
C GLU A 686 1.23 12.63 24.95
N LYS A 687 -0.05 12.47 24.62
CA LYS A 687 -0.49 12.10 23.26
C LYS A 687 -0.36 13.25 22.26
N GLY A 688 -0.26 14.50 22.75
CA GLY A 688 0.21 15.67 21.98
C GLY A 688 -0.78 16.35 21.04
N PHE A 689 -2.09 16.12 21.21
CA PHE A 689 -3.14 16.77 20.41
C PHE A 689 -3.72 18.03 21.06
N TRP A 690 -3.56 18.15 22.38
CA TRP A 690 -4.04 19.28 23.17
C TRP A 690 -3.02 19.60 24.27
N THR A 691 -3.08 20.83 24.76
CA THR A 691 -2.20 21.36 25.81
C THR A 691 -2.97 22.32 26.71
N TYR A 692 -2.30 22.84 27.73
CA TYR A 692 -2.84 23.92 28.57
C TYR A 692 -2.35 25.28 28.07
N ASP A 693 -3.26 26.24 27.95
CA ASP A 693 -2.89 27.63 27.70
C ASP A 693 -2.36 28.33 28.97
N GLN A 694 -2.04 29.62 28.85
CA GLN A 694 -1.49 30.42 29.95
C GLN A 694 -2.47 30.58 31.13
N GLU A 695 -3.77 30.43 30.89
CA GLU A 695 -4.82 30.47 31.89
C GLU A 695 -5.17 29.09 32.46
N GLY A 696 -4.44 28.04 32.05
CA GLY A 696 -4.65 26.66 32.49
C GLY A 696 -5.86 25.99 31.84
N ARG A 697 -6.33 26.49 30.68
CA ARG A 697 -7.44 25.90 29.94
C ARG A 697 -6.92 24.90 28.91
N ILE A 698 -7.70 23.83 28.70
CA ILE A 698 -7.40 22.82 27.70
C ILE A 698 -7.70 23.39 26.30
N VAL A 699 -6.68 23.45 25.45
CA VAL A 699 -6.74 23.97 24.07
C VAL A 699 -6.08 23.01 23.09
N ALA A 700 -6.45 23.07 21.80
CA ALA A 700 -5.76 22.29 20.78
C ALA A 700 -4.29 22.71 20.65
N GLU A 701 -3.40 21.73 20.52
CA GLU A 701 -1.96 21.97 20.34
C GLU A 701 -1.70 22.85 19.09
N PRO A 702 -0.87 23.91 19.16
CA PRO A 702 -0.58 24.76 18.01
C PRO A 702 0.03 24.00 16.82
N GLY A 703 0.95 23.05 17.08
CA GLY A 703 1.50 22.16 16.04
C GLY A 703 0.40 21.35 15.32
N PHE A 704 -0.53 20.77 16.07
CA PHE A 704 -1.69 20.04 15.52
C PHE A 704 -2.57 20.94 14.64
N ASN A 705 -2.89 22.15 15.10
CA ASN A 705 -3.62 23.13 14.29
C ASN A 705 -2.88 23.49 12.99
N SER A 706 -1.55 23.61 13.04
CA SER A 706 -0.72 23.88 11.86
C SER A 706 -0.80 22.73 10.85
N ALA A 707 -0.73 21.48 11.32
CA ALA A 707 -0.89 20.29 10.48
C ALA A 707 -2.27 20.24 9.79
N LEU A 708 -3.36 20.44 10.55
CA LEU A 708 -4.72 20.47 9.99
C LEU A 708 -4.90 21.59 8.95
N ARG A 709 -4.32 22.76 9.20
CA ARG A 709 -4.32 23.89 8.24
C ARG A 709 -3.62 23.52 6.93
N ARG A 710 -2.49 22.82 6.98
CA ARG A 710 -1.77 22.36 5.77
C ARG A 710 -2.61 21.35 4.98
N ILE A 711 -3.25 20.40 5.66
CA ILE A 711 -4.17 19.44 5.03
C ILE A 711 -5.34 20.18 4.37
N ALA A 712 -5.96 21.14 5.07
CA ALA A 712 -7.07 21.92 4.52
C ALA A 712 -6.65 22.73 3.29
N ALA A 713 -5.45 23.33 3.28
CA ALA A 713 -4.91 24.02 2.11
C ALA A 713 -4.75 23.09 0.90
N LEU A 714 -4.24 21.87 1.12
CA LEU A 714 -4.12 20.87 0.06
C LEU A 714 -5.49 20.40 -0.45
N ARG A 715 -6.50 20.28 0.42
CA ARG A 715 -7.89 20.04 0.00
C ARG A 715 -8.42 21.15 -0.89
N TYR A 716 -8.24 22.41 -0.53
CA TYR A 716 -8.71 23.55 -1.34
C TYR A 716 -8.03 23.63 -2.71
N SER A 717 -6.78 23.15 -2.82
CA SER A 717 -6.10 22.99 -4.10
C SER A 717 -6.47 21.72 -4.88
N GLY A 718 -7.37 20.88 -4.32
CA GLY A 718 -7.84 19.64 -4.93
C GLY A 718 -6.85 18.48 -4.89
N LYS A 719 -5.75 18.58 -4.13
CA LYS A 719 -4.66 17.57 -4.14
C LYS A 719 -4.87 16.46 -3.11
N LEU A 720 -5.24 16.81 -1.88
CA LEU A 720 -5.38 15.89 -0.75
C LEU A 720 -6.82 15.93 -0.22
N LEU A 721 -7.50 14.78 -0.22
CA LEU A 721 -8.87 14.67 0.30
C LEU A 721 -8.84 14.15 1.75
N PRO A 722 -9.21 14.97 2.74
CA PRO A 722 -9.60 14.46 4.05
C PRO A 722 -11.02 13.89 3.99
N LEU A 723 -11.21 12.64 4.41
CA LEU A 723 -12.48 11.91 4.35
C LEU A 723 -12.64 10.92 5.51
N THR A 724 -13.84 10.40 5.69
CA THR A 724 -14.18 9.34 6.66
C THR A 724 -13.92 7.94 6.08
N ILE A 725 -13.88 6.92 6.95
CA ILE A 725 -13.78 5.52 6.53
C ILE A 725 -15.00 5.13 5.71
N GLY A 726 -16.20 5.51 6.14
CA GLY A 726 -17.43 5.23 5.40
C GLY A 726 -17.39 5.77 3.97
N GLU A 727 -16.98 7.03 3.78
CA GLU A 727 -16.81 7.62 2.45
C GLU A 727 -15.78 6.88 1.61
N LEU A 728 -14.60 6.58 2.19
CA LEU A 728 -13.52 5.90 1.48
C LEU A 728 -13.93 4.49 1.04
N MET A 729 -14.50 3.70 1.94
CA MET A 729 -14.88 2.31 1.69
C MET A 729 -16.06 2.22 0.73
N ASN A 730 -17.05 3.12 0.84
CA ASN A 730 -18.17 3.16 -0.09
C ASN A 730 -17.69 3.49 -1.51
N TYR A 731 -16.84 4.50 -1.69
CA TYR A 731 -16.29 4.85 -3.01
C TYR A 731 -15.43 3.70 -3.57
N THR A 732 -14.55 3.12 -2.76
CA THR A 732 -13.66 2.02 -3.18
C THR A 732 -14.47 0.82 -3.69
N LEU A 733 -15.51 0.40 -2.97
CA LEU A 733 -16.38 -0.70 -3.41
C LEU A 733 -17.23 -0.32 -4.62
N ALA A 734 -17.70 0.92 -4.71
CA ALA A 734 -18.49 1.38 -5.85
C ALA A 734 -17.69 1.30 -7.15
N ILE A 735 -16.44 1.77 -7.16
CA ILE A 735 -15.60 1.69 -8.36
C ILE A 735 -15.18 0.26 -8.71
N GLN A 736 -14.97 -0.62 -7.72
CA GLN A 736 -14.66 -2.04 -7.95
C GLN A 736 -15.79 -2.81 -8.64
N HIS A 737 -17.03 -2.31 -8.58
CA HIS A 737 -18.19 -2.92 -9.25
C HIS A 737 -18.46 -2.35 -10.65
N ILE A 738 -17.70 -1.35 -11.10
CA ILE A 738 -17.87 -0.81 -12.46
C ILE A 738 -17.28 -1.82 -13.44
N THR A 739 -18.06 -2.27 -14.41
CA THR A 739 -17.50 -3.10 -15.48
C THR A 739 -16.75 -2.21 -16.47
N PHE A 740 -15.53 -2.61 -16.81
CA PHE A 740 -14.66 -1.89 -17.74
C PHE A 740 -14.54 -2.64 -19.06
N ARG A 741 -14.88 -1.98 -20.18
CA ARG A 741 -14.78 -2.57 -21.52
C ARG A 741 -14.04 -1.67 -22.49
N ILE A 742 -13.11 -2.23 -23.25
CA ILE A 742 -12.48 -1.54 -24.38
C ILE A 742 -13.31 -1.84 -25.62
N GLN A 743 -13.99 -0.83 -26.15
CA GLN A 743 -14.81 -0.99 -27.34
C GLN A 743 -13.98 -0.93 -28.62
N ASP A 744 -13.02 0.01 -28.69
CA ASP A 744 -12.12 0.19 -29.83
C ASP A 744 -10.86 0.96 -29.42
N ALA A 745 -10.01 1.28 -30.41
CA ALA A 745 -8.72 1.96 -30.26
C ALA A 745 -8.79 3.32 -29.53
N GLN A 746 -9.96 3.96 -29.46
CA GLN A 746 -10.14 5.28 -28.86
C GLN A 746 -11.23 5.31 -27.79
N THR A 747 -11.99 4.23 -27.63
CA THR A 747 -13.22 4.23 -26.84
C THR A 747 -13.22 3.16 -25.76
N ILE A 748 -13.46 3.60 -24.53
CA ILE A 748 -13.72 2.75 -23.37
C ILE A 748 -15.18 2.94 -22.96
N VAL A 749 -15.84 1.85 -22.58
CA VAL A 749 -17.19 1.87 -22.05
C VAL A 749 -17.13 1.36 -20.61
N LEU A 750 -17.60 2.20 -19.70
CA LEU A 750 -17.83 1.84 -18.31
C LEU A 750 -19.31 1.57 -18.11
N HIS A 751 -19.65 0.60 -17.28
CA HIS A 751 -21.03 0.38 -16.87
C HIS A 751 -21.11 0.22 -15.36
N ASN A 752 -22.01 1.00 -14.75
CA ASN A 752 -22.35 0.89 -13.34
C ASN A 752 -23.55 -0.07 -13.22
N PRO A 753 -23.37 -1.32 -12.80
CA PRO A 753 -24.46 -2.29 -12.66
C PRO A 753 -25.30 -2.05 -11.40
N SER A 754 -24.83 -1.19 -10.48
CA SER A 754 -25.48 -0.98 -9.20
C SER A 754 -26.74 -0.14 -9.31
N SER A 755 -27.60 -0.24 -8.31
CA SER A 755 -28.80 0.60 -8.17
C SER A 755 -28.49 1.99 -7.61
N GLU A 756 -27.24 2.31 -7.30
CA GLU A 756 -26.83 3.58 -6.73
C GLU A 756 -25.98 4.39 -7.71
N ALA A 757 -26.05 5.71 -7.60
CA ALA A 757 -25.22 6.61 -8.38
C ALA A 757 -23.80 6.62 -7.78
N ILE A 758 -22.80 6.78 -8.64
CA ILE A 758 -21.41 6.94 -8.21
C ILE A 758 -20.99 8.35 -8.58
N SER A 759 -20.78 9.20 -7.57
CA SER A 759 -20.36 10.57 -7.77
C SER A 759 -18.84 10.68 -7.86
N GLY A 760 -18.35 11.51 -8.79
CA GLY A 760 -16.95 11.87 -8.89
C GLY A 760 -16.02 10.72 -9.31
N VAL A 761 -16.50 9.75 -10.09
CA VAL A 761 -15.66 8.69 -10.66
C VAL A 761 -14.47 9.33 -11.35
N SER A 762 -13.27 9.01 -10.86
CA SER A 762 -12.03 9.67 -11.27
C SER A 762 -11.09 8.69 -11.96
N MET A 763 -10.46 9.16 -13.03
CA MET A 763 -9.53 8.36 -13.81
C MET A 763 -8.33 9.21 -14.26
N ALA A 764 -7.16 8.59 -14.38
CA ALA A 764 -5.94 9.20 -14.86
C ALA A 764 -5.56 8.65 -16.25
N THR A 765 -5.02 9.50 -17.11
CA THR A 765 -4.56 9.13 -18.45
C THR A 765 -3.48 10.08 -18.95
N LEU A 766 -2.69 9.67 -19.93
CA LEU A 766 -1.74 10.55 -20.62
C LEU A 766 -2.43 11.44 -21.67
N HIS A 767 -3.67 11.10 -22.06
CA HIS A 767 -4.44 11.87 -23.03
C HIS A 767 -4.98 13.17 -22.42
N LYS A 768 -4.63 14.31 -23.01
CA LYS A 768 -5.18 15.62 -22.60
C LYS A 768 -6.64 15.81 -23.02
N ASP A 769 -6.99 15.30 -24.20
CA ASP A 769 -8.31 15.51 -24.81
C ASP A 769 -9.19 14.27 -24.63
N VAL A 770 -9.87 14.25 -23.47
CA VAL A 770 -10.81 13.20 -23.06
C VAL A 770 -12.24 13.72 -23.16
N TRP A 771 -13.15 12.87 -23.63
CA TRP A 771 -14.58 13.15 -23.73
C TRP A 771 -15.37 12.04 -23.04
N VAL A 772 -16.34 12.43 -22.21
CA VAL A 772 -17.24 11.56 -21.46
C VAL A 772 -18.65 11.77 -21.99
N ASN A 773 -19.24 10.75 -22.62
CA ASN A 773 -20.52 10.84 -23.33
C ASN A 773 -20.61 12.03 -24.31
N GLY A 774 -19.51 12.30 -25.01
CA GLY A 774 -19.41 13.42 -25.96
C GLY A 774 -19.27 14.80 -25.33
N GLN A 775 -19.09 14.91 -24.00
CA GLN A 775 -18.85 16.17 -23.29
C GLN A 775 -17.47 16.19 -22.66
N ARG A 776 -16.87 17.37 -22.53
CA ARG A 776 -15.58 17.50 -21.84
C ARG A 776 -15.80 17.39 -20.33
N PRO A 777 -15.20 16.40 -19.64
CA PRO A 777 -15.30 16.29 -18.19
C PRO A 777 -14.49 17.39 -17.50
N MET A 778 -14.69 17.53 -16.19
CA MET A 778 -13.72 18.26 -15.36
C MET A 778 -12.39 17.51 -15.36
N SER A 779 -11.27 18.24 -15.42
CA SER A 779 -9.94 17.62 -15.39
C SER A 779 -8.86 18.55 -14.83
N ARG A 780 -7.75 17.95 -14.39
CA ARG A 780 -6.55 18.63 -13.90
C ARG A 780 -5.29 17.87 -14.32
N LYS A 781 -4.21 18.61 -14.62
CA LYS A 781 -2.89 18.02 -14.85
C LYS A 781 -2.26 17.57 -13.53
N SER A 782 -1.74 16.35 -13.48
CA SER A 782 -1.04 15.72 -12.34
C SER A 782 0.27 15.12 -12.84
N GLY A 783 1.39 15.78 -12.57
CA GLY A 783 2.69 15.40 -13.13
C GLY A 783 2.63 15.44 -14.67
N ASP A 784 2.88 14.29 -15.30
CA ASP A 784 2.80 14.12 -16.75
C ASP A 784 1.44 13.60 -17.24
N GLU A 785 0.52 13.27 -16.33
CA GLU A 785 -0.82 12.74 -16.62
C GLU A 785 -1.92 13.83 -16.46
N TRP A 786 -3.12 13.49 -16.92
CA TRP A 786 -4.36 14.20 -16.68
C TRP A 786 -5.31 13.33 -15.87
N ILE A 787 -5.83 13.88 -14.78
CA ILE A 787 -6.91 13.27 -14.00
C ILE A 787 -8.21 13.95 -14.42
N PHE A 788 -9.21 13.18 -14.80
CA PHE A 788 -10.55 13.66 -15.14
C PHE A 788 -11.61 12.93 -14.32
N TRP A 789 -12.76 13.57 -14.09
CA TRP A 789 -13.83 12.98 -13.29
C TRP A 789 -15.24 13.38 -13.74
N PHE A 790 -16.18 12.50 -13.44
CA PHE A 790 -17.59 12.59 -13.83
C PHE A 790 -18.47 11.73 -12.91
N ASP A 791 -19.78 11.92 -12.98
CA ASP A 791 -20.75 11.11 -12.24
C ASP A 791 -21.30 9.98 -13.11
N MET A 792 -21.63 8.84 -12.49
CA MET A 792 -22.31 7.72 -13.14
C MET A 792 -23.67 7.50 -12.50
N ALA A 793 -24.72 7.48 -13.32
CA ALA A 793 -26.07 7.14 -12.86
C ALA A 793 -26.18 5.63 -12.53
N PRO A 794 -27.18 5.22 -11.72
CA PRO A 794 -27.52 3.82 -11.50
C PRO A 794 -27.78 3.10 -12.83
N GLN A 795 -27.35 1.84 -12.92
CA GLN A 795 -27.65 0.95 -14.06
C GLN A 795 -27.35 1.57 -15.44
N SER A 796 -26.34 2.44 -15.52
CA SER A 796 -26.04 3.24 -16.70
C SER A 796 -24.65 2.95 -17.25
N SER A 797 -24.42 3.32 -18.51
CA SER A 797 -23.12 3.22 -19.16
C SER A 797 -22.60 4.59 -19.54
N VAL A 798 -21.28 4.74 -19.50
CA VAL A 798 -20.56 5.94 -19.89
C VAL A 798 -19.49 5.56 -20.91
N SER A 799 -19.44 6.31 -22.02
CA SER A 799 -18.41 6.18 -23.05
C SER A 799 -17.33 7.24 -22.84
N ILE A 800 -16.08 6.80 -22.77
CA ILE A 800 -14.88 7.63 -22.67
C ILE A 800 -14.15 7.55 -24.01
N ARG A 801 -13.87 8.70 -24.62
CA ARG A 801 -13.17 8.80 -25.91
C ARG A 801 -11.90 9.65 -25.80
N TYR A 802 -10.83 9.17 -26.42
CA TYR A 802 -9.56 9.90 -26.59
C TYR A 802 -9.50 10.47 -28.01
N ALA A 803 -9.34 11.79 -28.15
CA ALA A 803 -9.51 12.60 -29.38
C ALA A 803 -10.98 13.01 -29.71
N GLY A 804 -11.14 14.27 -30.15
CA GLY A 804 -12.42 15.00 -30.25
C GLY A 804 -13.48 14.40 -31.18
N PRO A 805 -14.73 14.92 -31.12
CA PRO A 805 -15.83 14.37 -31.91
C PRO A 805 -15.43 14.31 -33.38
N ILE A 806 -15.57 13.13 -33.98
CA ILE A 806 -15.63 12.99 -35.43
C ILE A 806 -16.77 13.91 -35.84
N GLU A 807 -16.45 15.05 -36.47
CA GLU A 807 -17.44 15.80 -37.22
C GLU A 807 -18.12 14.78 -38.15
N GLU A 808 -19.41 14.57 -37.96
CA GLU A 808 -20.24 13.93 -38.97
C GLU A 808 -20.00 14.74 -40.25
N THR A 809 -19.21 14.18 -41.16
CA THR A 809 -19.10 14.73 -42.51
C THR A 809 -20.46 14.54 -43.14
N GLY A 810 -21.32 15.55 -42.99
CA GLY A 810 -22.46 15.75 -43.87
C GLY A 810 -21.93 16.00 -45.27
N ASN A 811 -21.93 14.93 -46.07
CA ASN A 811 -22.24 14.94 -47.50
C ASN A 811 -22.52 13.52 -47.98
#